data_AF-A0A218WUC5-F1
#
_entry.id   AF-A0A218WUC5-F1
#
_cell.length_a   1.000
_cell.length_b   1.000
_cell.length_c   1.000
_cell.angle_alpha   90.00
_cell.angle_beta   90.00
_cell.angle_gamma   90.00
#
_symmetry.space_group_name_H-M   'P 1'
#
loop_
_entity.id
_entity.type
_entity.pdbx_description
1 polymer ?
#
loop_
_entity_poly.entity_id
_entity_poly.type
_entity_poly.pdbx_seq_one_letter_code
_entity_poly.pdbx_strand_id
1 'polypeptide(L)'
;MATISKLSTATPSSSSSSFPSSIRPRSVQPQCFVDLHKAAGFTSKVAASRLSVRGGRPSNVSLVVRCSQSSGNGSAAKRTVLHDLYEREGQSPWYDNLCRPVTDLLPLIESGVRGVTSNPAIFQKAISSSNAYNDQFKELVQSRKDIESAYWELVVKDIQDACKLFEPIYDRTDGGDGYVSVEVSPRLADDTEGTVEAAKWLHKVVDCPNVYIKIPATAPCIPSIKQVIEKGISVNVTLIFSLARYEAVIDAYLDGLEASGLDDLSRVTSVASFFVSRVDTLIDKLLEKIGTPEALDLRGKAAVAQAALAYQLYQKKFSGPRWEALVKKGAKKQRLLWASTSVKNPAYSDTLYVAPLIGPDTVSTMPDQALQAFVDHGTVSRTIDSNVSEAEGIYSALEKLGIDWNYVGNQLELEGVDAFKKSFDSLLDTLQEKANSLNLVSLCFIATHSHPSFFTIFLFPSGEFQGSLGPVRPKSAHLPRQLPPSQAPLLSEEGCGLQSVVARGFARRKVLASSSALISLAFLIDSRNKEGFAEEFADMPALRGKDYGKTKMRFPDYTETESGLQYKDLRVGSGPTPKVGQTVVVDWDGYTIGYYGRIFEARNKTKGGSFEGNDKDFFKFRVGSDEVIQAFEEAVSGMAPGGIRRIIVPPELGYPENDFNRKGPRPTTFSGQRALDFVLRNQGLIDKTLLFDIELLKIILN
;
A
#
# COMPACT_ATOMS: atom_id res chain seq x y z
N MET A 1 30.90 -21.76 47.59
CA MET A 1 32.11 -21.93 48.41
C MET A 1 33.32 -21.42 47.61
N ALA A 2 34.40 -20.96 48.25
CA ALA A 2 35.61 -20.35 47.62
C ALA A 2 35.32 -19.03 46.84
N THR A 3 35.23 -17.80 47.35
CA THR A 3 35.97 -16.93 48.33
C THR A 3 37.26 -16.21 47.83
N ILE A 4 37.27 -14.86 47.97
CA ILE A 4 38.41 -13.93 48.23
C ILE A 4 39.37 -13.58 47.05
N SER A 5 39.91 -12.35 46.85
CA SER A 5 39.59 -10.96 47.28
C SER A 5 40.49 -9.90 46.57
N LYS A 6 40.02 -8.64 46.52
CA LYS A 6 40.72 -7.33 46.65
C LYS A 6 42.06 -7.06 45.92
N LEU A 7 42.14 -5.87 45.29
CA LEU A 7 43.06 -4.79 45.69
C LEU A 7 42.58 -3.42 45.14
N SER A 8 43.02 -2.30 45.73
CA SER A 8 42.47 -0.96 45.48
C SER A 8 43.53 0.14 45.30
N THR A 9 43.11 1.25 44.68
CA THR A 9 43.56 2.65 44.90
C THR A 9 45.06 3.01 44.83
N ALA A 10 45.40 3.92 43.91
CA ALA A 10 46.37 5.00 44.17
C ALA A 10 46.09 6.24 43.30
N THR A 11 45.91 7.40 43.95
CA THR A 11 45.97 8.75 43.34
C THR A 11 47.43 9.21 43.25
N PRO A 12 47.73 10.30 42.52
CA PRO A 12 48.30 11.44 43.24
C PRO A 12 47.84 12.83 42.75
N SER A 13 48.07 13.84 43.58
CA SER A 13 47.71 15.25 43.34
C SER A 13 48.86 16.22 43.66
N SER A 14 49.02 17.23 42.79
CA SER A 14 49.49 18.62 43.05
C SER A 14 50.85 18.92 43.71
N SER A 15 51.69 19.70 42.99
CA SER A 15 52.49 20.88 43.43
C SER A 15 53.81 21.00 42.60
N SER A 16 54.48 22.14 42.41
CA SER A 16 54.10 23.58 42.34
C SER A 16 55.28 24.39 41.71
N SER A 17 55.11 25.71 41.48
CA SER A 17 56.11 26.68 40.91
C SER A 17 56.37 26.58 39.39
N SER A 18 56.64 27.65 38.62
CA SER A 18 56.78 29.10 38.92
C SER A 18 56.49 29.98 37.67
N PHE A 19 56.09 31.24 37.89
CA PHE A 19 55.98 32.33 36.89
C PHE A 19 57.38 32.88 36.48
N PRO A 20 57.61 33.53 35.30
CA PRO A 20 56.91 34.78 34.92
C PRO A 20 56.61 35.10 33.42
N SER A 21 55.62 35.99 33.26
CA SER A 21 55.32 36.94 32.15
C SER A 21 56.07 36.92 30.80
N SER A 22 55.34 36.83 29.67
CA SER A 22 54.85 38.00 28.89
C SER A 22 54.53 37.69 27.40
N ILE A 23 53.79 38.62 26.76
CA ILE A 23 53.55 38.79 25.30
C ILE A 23 52.42 37.92 24.67
N ARG A 24 51.62 38.59 23.81
CA ARG A 24 50.36 38.12 23.18
C ARG A 24 50.58 37.41 21.83
N PRO A 25 49.72 36.47 21.42
CA PRO A 25 49.48 36.16 20.00
C PRO A 25 48.38 37.07 19.40
N ARG A 26 48.47 37.34 18.09
CA ARG A 26 47.42 38.02 17.30
C ARG A 26 46.42 36.99 16.77
N SER A 27 45.12 37.29 16.86
CA SER A 27 44.08 36.67 16.03
C SER A 27 43.73 37.58 14.85
N VAL A 28 43.28 37.00 13.74
CA VAL A 28 42.82 37.73 12.55
C VAL A 28 41.39 37.29 12.22
N GLN A 29 40.47 38.25 12.23
CA GLN A 29 39.14 38.17 11.63
C GLN A 29 38.91 39.45 10.81
N PRO A 30 38.34 39.38 9.60
CA PRO A 30 37.88 40.56 8.89
C PRO A 30 36.43 40.88 9.27
N GLN A 31 36.21 42.06 9.85
CA GLN A 31 34.89 42.70 9.90
C GLN A 31 34.71 43.60 8.68
N CYS A 32 33.49 43.68 8.15
CA CYS A 32 33.10 44.75 7.22
C CYS A 32 31.82 45.39 7.75
N PHE A 33 31.91 46.66 8.17
CA PHE A 33 30.77 47.49 8.57
C PHE A 33 30.16 48.17 7.33
N VAL A 34 28.86 48.45 7.38
CA VAL A 34 28.19 49.38 6.47
C VAL A 34 27.40 50.38 7.32
N ASP A 35 27.72 51.66 7.17
CA ASP A 35 27.10 52.75 7.93
C ASP A 35 25.67 53.06 7.49
N LEU A 36 24.82 53.42 8.47
CA LEU A 36 23.52 54.06 8.23
C LEU A 36 23.60 55.55 8.58
N HIS A 37 23.33 56.42 7.60
CA HIS A 37 23.10 57.85 7.85
C HIS A 37 21.74 58.33 7.32
N LYS A 38 21.20 59.37 7.98
CA LYS A 38 19.79 59.77 7.94
C LYS A 38 19.40 60.64 6.73
N ALA A 39 18.15 60.41 6.32
CA ALA A 39 17.17 61.29 5.68
C ALA A 39 17.50 62.78 5.40
N ALA A 40 17.17 63.19 4.18
CA ALA A 40 16.52 64.48 3.88
C ALA A 40 15.54 64.26 2.71
N GLY A 41 14.35 64.86 2.74
CA GLY A 41 13.34 64.72 1.68
C GLY A 41 13.19 65.99 0.85
N PHE A 42 12.67 65.87 -0.37
CA PHE A 42 11.96 66.95 -1.06
C PHE A 42 10.96 66.39 -2.09
N THR A 43 9.91 67.17 -2.36
CA THR A 43 8.79 66.83 -3.26
C THR A 43 9.06 67.33 -4.69
N SER A 44 8.46 66.69 -5.71
CA SER A 44 7.80 67.35 -6.87
C SER A 44 7.65 66.48 -8.13
N LYS A 45 6.37 66.25 -8.49
CA LYS A 45 5.77 66.21 -9.85
C LYS A 45 6.22 65.18 -10.92
N VAL A 46 5.18 64.55 -11.45
CA VAL A 46 5.09 63.82 -12.72
C VAL A 46 5.49 64.70 -13.92
N ALA A 47 6.26 64.12 -14.85
CA ALA A 47 6.28 64.54 -16.25
C ALA A 47 6.36 63.30 -17.16
N ALA A 48 5.39 63.16 -18.06
CA ALA A 48 5.42 62.09 -19.06
C ALA A 48 6.33 62.48 -20.24
N SER A 49 7.15 61.55 -20.71
CA SER A 49 7.95 61.71 -21.92
C SER A 49 7.78 60.50 -22.83
N ARG A 50 7.55 60.79 -24.12
CA ARG A 50 7.19 59.80 -25.15
C ARG A 50 8.39 58.94 -25.53
N LEU A 51 8.21 57.61 -25.57
CA LEU A 51 9.19 56.71 -26.17
C LEU A 51 9.06 56.75 -27.71
N SER A 52 10.16 57.03 -28.42
CA SER A 52 10.23 56.83 -29.86
C SER A 52 10.68 55.40 -30.17
N VAL A 53 9.88 54.66 -30.94
CA VAL A 53 10.27 53.31 -31.41
C VAL A 53 11.26 53.42 -32.57
N ARG A 54 12.42 52.76 -32.45
CA ARG A 54 13.31 52.47 -33.58
C ARG A 54 13.72 50.99 -33.47
N GLY A 55 13.30 50.17 -34.45
CA GLY A 55 13.38 48.72 -34.36
C GLY A 55 14.77 48.14 -34.67
N GLY A 56 15.08 46.98 -34.10
CA GLY A 56 16.33 46.25 -34.36
C GLY A 56 16.45 44.88 -33.67
N ARG A 57 16.00 43.83 -34.38
CA ARG A 57 16.22 42.37 -34.17
C ARG A 57 15.74 41.71 -32.86
N PRO A 58 15.31 40.42 -32.91
CA PRO A 58 14.79 39.70 -31.76
C PRO A 58 15.89 39.02 -30.95
N SER A 59 15.93 39.29 -29.65
CA SER A 59 16.54 38.41 -28.65
C SER A 59 15.42 37.78 -27.82
N ASN A 60 15.29 36.46 -27.84
CA ASN A 60 14.35 35.73 -26.98
C ASN A 60 14.88 35.71 -25.54
N VAL A 61 14.79 36.85 -24.86
CA VAL A 61 14.92 36.92 -23.40
C VAL A 61 13.54 36.67 -22.82
N SER A 62 13.37 35.55 -22.13
CA SER A 62 12.13 35.24 -21.40
C SER A 62 11.94 36.27 -20.29
N LEU A 63 11.02 37.21 -20.51
CA LEU A 63 10.65 38.21 -19.51
C LEU A 63 9.71 37.56 -18.48
N VAL A 64 10.28 37.03 -17.40
CA VAL A 64 9.50 36.46 -16.29
C VAL A 64 8.70 37.58 -15.61
N VAL A 65 7.44 37.73 -16.01
CA VAL A 65 6.48 38.61 -15.33
C VAL A 65 6.13 37.98 -13.99
N ARG A 66 6.78 38.44 -12.92
CA ARG A 66 6.32 38.18 -11.55
C ARG A 66 5.00 38.92 -11.31
N CYS A 67 3.89 38.29 -11.64
CA CYS A 67 2.60 38.67 -11.08
C CYS A 67 2.62 38.45 -9.57
N SER A 68 2.78 39.52 -8.80
CA SER A 68 2.57 39.49 -7.36
C SER A 68 1.09 39.21 -7.08
N GLN A 69 0.74 37.98 -6.72
CA GLN A 69 -0.57 37.67 -6.16
C GLN A 69 -0.68 38.30 -4.77
N SER A 70 -1.12 39.55 -4.71
CA SER A 70 -1.53 40.23 -3.49
C SER A 70 -3.05 40.14 -3.35
N SER A 71 -3.58 39.00 -2.91
CA SER A 71 -4.95 38.84 -2.39
C SER A 71 -5.11 37.52 -1.65
N GLY A 72 -5.28 37.61 -0.33
CA GLY A 72 -5.45 36.47 0.58
C GLY A 72 -4.52 36.60 1.79
N ASN A 73 -5.08 36.53 3.00
CA ASN A 73 -4.31 36.37 4.23
C ASN A 73 -3.73 34.95 4.26
N GLY A 74 -2.64 34.74 3.53
CA GLY A 74 -1.92 33.48 3.51
C GLY A 74 -1.31 33.21 4.88
N SER A 75 -1.98 32.39 5.70
CA SER A 75 -1.28 31.60 6.71
C SER A 75 -0.19 30.83 5.97
N ALA A 76 1.08 31.09 6.30
CA ALA A 76 2.17 30.29 5.75
C ALA A 76 1.86 28.81 5.98
N ALA A 77 1.94 28.00 4.91
CA ALA A 77 1.68 26.56 5.00
C ALA A 77 2.47 25.99 6.19
N LYS A 78 1.77 25.30 7.10
CA LYS A 78 2.32 24.96 8.41
C LYS A 78 3.47 23.97 8.21
N ARG A 79 4.70 24.48 8.25
CA ARG A 79 5.93 23.70 8.09
C ARG A 79 5.90 22.50 9.04
N THR A 80 6.26 21.35 8.49
CA THR A 80 6.25 20.05 9.18
C THR A 80 7.67 19.50 9.32
N VAL A 81 7.80 18.44 10.10
CA VAL A 81 9.02 17.62 10.18
C VAL A 81 9.46 17.02 8.83
N LEU A 82 8.54 16.82 7.86
CA LEU A 82 8.87 16.33 6.52
C LEU A 82 9.65 17.37 5.69
N HIS A 83 9.39 18.67 5.91
CA HIS A 83 10.19 19.74 5.30
C HIS A 83 11.61 19.73 5.87
N ASP A 84 11.74 19.57 7.19
CA ASP A 84 13.04 19.50 7.86
C ASP A 84 13.83 18.24 7.46
N LEU A 85 13.17 17.09 7.30
CA LEU A 85 13.79 15.85 6.81
C LEU A 85 14.49 16.03 5.45
N TYR A 86 13.86 16.77 4.53
CA TYR A 86 14.46 17.09 3.24
C TYR A 86 15.48 18.23 3.33
N GLU A 87 15.10 19.39 3.87
CA GLU A 87 15.91 20.61 3.81
C GLU A 87 17.14 20.59 4.71
N ARG A 88 17.14 19.79 5.79
CA ARG A 88 18.24 19.71 6.77
C ARG A 88 19.11 18.48 6.57
N GLU A 89 18.48 17.33 6.29
CA GLU A 89 19.18 16.04 6.24
C GLU A 89 19.29 15.45 4.82
N GLY A 90 18.63 16.04 3.82
CA GLY A 90 18.70 15.58 2.43
C GLY A 90 17.95 14.28 2.13
N GLN A 91 17.06 13.83 3.02
CA GLN A 91 16.20 12.67 2.79
C GLN A 91 14.83 13.10 2.25
N SER A 92 14.39 12.49 1.16
CA SER A 92 13.14 12.89 0.49
C SER A 92 11.95 12.07 1.02
N PRO A 93 10.96 12.67 1.69
CA PRO A 93 9.74 11.97 2.12
C PRO A 93 8.82 11.71 0.93
N TRP A 94 8.52 10.44 0.69
CA TRP A 94 7.57 9.98 -0.33
C TRP A 94 6.41 9.24 0.34
N TYR A 95 5.28 9.15 -0.36
CA TYR A 95 4.08 8.47 0.12
C TYR A 95 3.90 7.11 -0.59
N ASP A 96 3.68 6.04 0.17
CA ASP A 96 3.57 4.66 -0.36
C ASP A 96 2.12 4.21 -0.58
N ASN A 97 1.35 5.07 -1.26
CA ASN A 97 -0.05 4.80 -1.62
C ASN A 97 -0.49 5.74 -2.76
N LEU A 98 -1.32 5.25 -3.67
CA LEU A 98 -1.93 6.04 -4.74
C LEU A 98 -3.35 5.53 -4.99
N CYS A 99 -4.32 6.42 -4.90
CA CYS A 99 -5.73 6.12 -5.12
C CYS A 99 -6.48 7.33 -5.68
N ARG A 100 -7.66 7.07 -6.25
CA ARG A 100 -8.57 8.09 -6.74
C ARG A 100 -9.57 8.53 -5.66
N PRO A 101 -9.82 9.83 -5.47
CA PRO A 101 -9.33 10.96 -6.27
C PRO A 101 -7.87 11.32 -5.96
N VAL A 102 -7.06 11.46 -7.02
CA VAL A 102 -5.61 11.72 -6.92
C VAL A 102 -5.30 13.05 -6.23
N THR A 103 -6.27 13.98 -6.20
CA THR A 103 -6.20 15.24 -5.43
C THR A 103 -6.07 15.04 -3.91
N ASP A 104 -6.36 13.86 -3.37
CA ASP A 104 -6.11 13.53 -1.95
C ASP A 104 -4.60 13.57 -1.61
N LEU A 105 -3.71 13.63 -2.62
CA LEU A 105 -2.28 13.90 -2.45
C LEU A 105 -1.94 15.37 -2.16
N LEU A 106 -2.82 16.33 -2.47
CA LEU A 106 -2.52 17.76 -2.31
C LEU A 106 -2.16 18.15 -0.86
N PRO A 107 -2.91 17.75 0.19
CA PRO A 107 -2.52 18.02 1.57
C PRO A 107 -1.21 17.35 1.99
N LEU A 108 -0.86 16.20 1.37
CA LEU A 108 0.40 15.52 1.62
C LEU A 108 1.57 16.29 0.99
N ILE A 109 1.40 16.77 -0.24
CA ILE A 109 2.36 17.64 -0.95
C ILE A 109 2.58 18.94 -0.17
N GLU A 110 1.50 19.60 0.28
CA GLU A 110 1.56 20.79 1.14
C GLU A 110 2.22 20.50 2.51
N SER A 111 2.05 19.29 3.05
CA SER A 111 2.74 18.86 4.27
C SER A 111 4.20 18.45 4.04
N GLY A 112 4.69 18.47 2.80
CA GLY A 112 6.11 18.29 2.47
C GLY A 112 6.46 17.00 1.72
N VAL A 113 5.50 16.15 1.35
CA VAL A 113 5.73 14.95 0.52
C VAL A 113 6.20 15.34 -0.88
N ARG A 114 7.19 14.60 -1.41
CA ARG A 114 7.97 14.97 -2.60
C ARG A 114 7.91 13.96 -3.75
N GLY A 115 7.20 12.85 -3.57
CA GLY A 115 6.97 11.82 -4.57
C GLY A 115 6.04 10.74 -4.04
N VAL A 116 5.64 9.81 -4.91
CA VAL A 116 4.67 8.75 -4.56
C VAL A 116 5.04 7.42 -5.23
N THR A 117 4.84 6.32 -4.50
CA THR A 117 4.94 4.95 -5.02
C THR A 117 3.58 4.29 -5.10
N SER A 118 3.33 3.58 -6.21
CA SER A 118 2.24 2.61 -6.33
C SER A 118 2.79 1.17 -6.44
N ASN A 119 1.89 0.21 -6.31
CA ASN A 119 2.10 -1.21 -6.58
C ASN A 119 0.73 -1.89 -6.85
N PRO A 120 0.68 -3.12 -7.37
CA PRO A 120 -0.59 -3.78 -7.68
C PRO A 120 -1.54 -3.98 -6.49
N ALA A 121 -1.03 -4.20 -5.27
CA ALA A 121 -1.86 -4.33 -4.07
C ALA A 121 -2.49 -2.99 -3.63
N ILE A 122 -1.80 -1.88 -3.85
CA ILE A 122 -2.33 -0.52 -3.67
C ILE A 122 -3.52 -0.30 -4.61
N PHE A 123 -3.35 -0.55 -5.91
CA PHE A 123 -4.46 -0.43 -6.87
C PHE A 123 -5.57 -1.45 -6.62
N GLN A 124 -5.25 -2.67 -6.19
CA GLN A 124 -6.24 -3.68 -5.80
C GLN A 124 -7.19 -3.11 -4.74
N LYS A 125 -6.61 -2.59 -3.66
CA LYS A 125 -7.36 -1.98 -2.57
C LYS A 125 -8.14 -0.75 -3.02
N ALA A 126 -7.51 0.16 -3.77
CA ALA A 126 -8.14 1.38 -4.26
C ALA A 126 -9.37 1.11 -5.15
N ILE A 127 -9.24 0.19 -6.12
CA ILE A 127 -10.27 -0.11 -7.12
C ILE A 127 -11.43 -0.94 -6.54
N SER A 128 -11.13 -1.84 -5.60
CA SER A 128 -12.13 -2.67 -4.92
C SER A 128 -12.92 -1.92 -3.85
N SER A 129 -12.28 -1.03 -3.08
CA SER A 129 -12.91 -0.35 -1.94
C SER A 129 -13.46 1.05 -2.24
N SER A 130 -13.32 1.56 -3.47
CA SER A 130 -13.76 2.92 -3.84
C SER A 130 -14.69 2.94 -5.05
N ASN A 131 -15.74 3.77 -4.94
CA ASN A 131 -16.63 4.07 -6.06
C ASN A 131 -16.02 5.04 -7.08
N ALA A 132 -14.88 5.68 -6.77
CA ALA A 132 -14.25 6.68 -7.65
C ALA A 132 -13.79 6.13 -9.02
N TYR A 133 -13.67 4.80 -9.14
CA TYR A 133 -13.32 4.12 -10.39
C TYR A 133 -14.54 3.68 -11.22
N ASN A 134 -15.76 3.75 -10.67
CA ASN A 134 -16.93 3.07 -11.25
C ASN A 134 -17.31 3.59 -12.63
N ASP A 135 -17.30 4.91 -12.84
CA ASP A 135 -17.78 5.50 -14.10
C ASP A 135 -16.84 5.18 -15.27
N GLN A 136 -15.54 5.48 -15.12
CA GLN A 136 -14.53 5.11 -16.12
C GLN A 136 -14.50 3.59 -16.34
N PHE A 137 -14.56 2.77 -15.29
CA PHE A 137 -14.57 1.31 -15.45
C PHE A 137 -15.80 0.82 -16.22
N LYS A 138 -16.98 1.40 -15.97
CA LYS A 138 -18.21 1.09 -16.70
C LYS A 138 -18.10 1.46 -18.18
N GLU A 139 -17.54 2.61 -18.52
CA GLU A 139 -17.26 3.01 -19.91
C GLU A 139 -16.31 2.02 -20.60
N LEU A 140 -15.24 1.61 -19.92
CA LEU A 140 -14.25 0.65 -20.44
C LEU A 140 -14.91 -0.72 -20.73
N VAL A 141 -15.70 -1.25 -19.79
CA VAL A 141 -16.46 -2.50 -19.97
C VAL A 141 -17.49 -2.37 -21.11
N GLN A 142 -18.21 -1.25 -21.19
CA GLN A 142 -19.18 -1.01 -22.28
C GLN A 142 -18.50 -0.91 -23.66
N SER A 143 -17.26 -0.42 -23.72
CA SER A 143 -16.44 -0.44 -24.93
C SER A 143 -15.87 -1.82 -25.31
N ARG A 144 -16.21 -2.87 -24.53
CA ARG A 144 -15.76 -4.27 -24.69
C ARG A 144 -14.24 -4.48 -24.60
N LYS A 145 -13.54 -3.64 -23.83
CA LYS A 145 -12.14 -3.91 -23.46
C LYS A 145 -12.08 -5.11 -22.52
N ASP A 146 -11.00 -5.89 -22.62
CA ASP A 146 -10.71 -6.91 -21.64
C ASP A 146 -10.31 -6.28 -20.28
N ILE A 147 -10.33 -7.09 -19.23
CA ILE A 147 -10.14 -6.62 -17.86
C ILE A 147 -8.72 -6.09 -17.61
N GLU A 148 -7.70 -6.66 -18.24
CA GLU A 148 -6.31 -6.23 -18.04
C GLU A 148 -6.04 -4.90 -18.76
N SER A 149 -6.52 -4.73 -19.99
CA SER A 149 -6.54 -3.43 -20.68
C SER A 149 -7.32 -2.37 -19.91
N ALA A 150 -8.49 -2.71 -19.36
CA ALA A 150 -9.29 -1.79 -18.56
C ALA A 150 -8.57 -1.38 -17.26
N TYR A 151 -7.94 -2.34 -16.55
CA TYR A 151 -7.09 -2.05 -15.39
C TYR A 151 -5.97 -1.07 -15.75
N TRP A 152 -5.24 -1.32 -16.83
CA TRP A 152 -4.13 -0.46 -17.24
C TRP A 152 -4.57 0.96 -17.59
N GLU A 153 -5.75 1.16 -18.19
CA GLU A 153 -6.28 2.50 -18.46
C GLU A 153 -6.76 3.25 -17.20
N LEU A 154 -7.20 2.54 -16.16
CA LEU A 154 -7.42 3.16 -14.83
C LEU A 154 -6.09 3.62 -14.22
N VAL A 155 -5.07 2.74 -14.25
CA VAL A 155 -3.74 2.99 -13.67
C VAL A 155 -3.01 4.12 -14.39
N VAL A 156 -2.91 4.07 -15.71
CA VAL A 156 -2.23 5.11 -16.51
C VAL A 156 -2.86 6.48 -16.25
N LYS A 157 -4.20 6.56 -16.14
CA LYS A 157 -4.89 7.81 -15.83
C LYS A 157 -4.54 8.35 -14.43
N ASP A 158 -4.53 7.50 -13.41
CA ASP A 158 -4.17 7.89 -12.04
C ASP A 158 -2.70 8.35 -11.96
N ILE A 159 -1.79 7.65 -12.66
CA ILE A 159 -0.37 8.00 -12.72
C ILE A 159 -0.16 9.32 -13.45
N GLN A 160 -0.82 9.56 -14.60
CA GLN A 160 -0.75 10.83 -15.32
C GLN A 160 -1.28 12.02 -14.50
N ASP A 161 -2.36 11.83 -13.75
CA ASP A 161 -2.89 12.87 -12.87
C ASP A 161 -1.93 13.13 -11.70
N ALA A 162 -1.32 12.09 -11.12
CA ALA A 162 -0.32 12.24 -10.06
C ALA A 162 0.94 12.95 -10.57
N CYS A 163 1.40 12.64 -11.78
CA CYS A 163 2.56 13.27 -12.40
C CYS A 163 2.37 14.79 -12.49
N LYS A 164 1.18 15.27 -12.88
CA LYS A 164 0.82 16.70 -12.93
C LYS A 164 0.82 17.37 -11.55
N LEU A 165 0.41 16.66 -10.49
CA LEU A 165 0.46 17.21 -9.13
C LEU A 165 1.89 17.38 -8.62
N PHE A 166 2.81 16.51 -9.04
CA PHE A 166 4.22 16.55 -8.64
C PHE A 166 5.16 17.30 -9.59
N GLU A 167 4.71 17.64 -10.81
CA GLU A 167 5.45 18.41 -11.83
C GLU A 167 6.08 19.71 -11.26
N PRO A 168 5.39 20.55 -10.44
CA PRO A 168 6.02 21.74 -9.85
C PRO A 168 7.19 21.45 -8.90
N ILE A 169 7.26 20.26 -8.31
CA ILE A 169 8.41 19.82 -7.50
C ILE A 169 9.52 19.32 -8.41
N TYR A 170 9.19 18.57 -9.47
CA TYR A 170 10.13 18.09 -10.46
C TYR A 170 10.89 19.26 -11.12
N ASP A 171 10.18 20.25 -11.65
CA ASP A 171 10.78 21.42 -12.30
C ASP A 171 11.68 22.22 -11.35
N ARG A 172 11.18 22.53 -10.15
CA ARG A 172 11.91 23.32 -9.14
C ARG A 172 13.17 22.62 -8.63
N THR A 173 13.20 21.29 -8.67
CA THR A 173 14.36 20.48 -8.24
C THR A 173 15.24 20.02 -9.40
N ASP A 174 14.96 20.48 -10.62
CA ASP A 174 15.61 20.04 -11.85
C ASP A 174 15.60 18.52 -12.04
N GLY A 175 14.47 17.87 -11.76
CA GLY A 175 14.36 16.41 -11.69
C GLY A 175 15.18 15.81 -10.54
N GLY A 176 15.13 16.45 -9.37
CA GLY A 176 15.65 15.93 -8.12
C GLY A 176 14.59 15.14 -7.35
N ASP A 177 13.34 15.60 -7.37
CA ASP A 177 12.15 14.96 -6.80
C ASP A 177 10.94 15.13 -7.73
N GLY A 178 9.72 14.99 -7.21
CA GLY A 178 8.48 15.14 -7.97
C GLY A 178 8.12 13.91 -8.78
N TYR A 179 8.60 12.73 -8.39
CA TYR A 179 8.42 11.50 -9.16
C TYR A 179 7.22 10.66 -8.72
N VAL A 180 6.65 9.94 -9.68
CA VAL A 180 5.54 9.00 -9.52
C VAL A 180 5.96 7.63 -10.03
N SER A 181 5.92 6.58 -9.19
CA SER A 181 6.28 5.22 -9.63
C SER A 181 5.06 4.39 -10.05
N VAL A 182 5.16 3.72 -11.20
CA VAL A 182 4.21 2.71 -11.70
C VAL A 182 4.93 1.38 -11.94
N GLU A 183 4.38 0.27 -11.44
CA GLU A 183 5.02 -1.06 -11.52
C GLU A 183 4.60 -1.81 -12.78
N VAL A 184 5.55 -2.53 -13.39
CA VAL A 184 5.25 -3.54 -14.42
C VAL A 184 4.40 -4.68 -13.83
N SER A 185 3.78 -5.51 -14.69
CA SER A 185 3.03 -6.68 -14.22
C SER A 185 3.93 -7.62 -13.40
N PRO A 186 3.56 -8.02 -12.15
CA PRO A 186 4.34 -8.95 -11.35
C PRO A 186 4.54 -10.33 -12.00
N ARG A 187 3.69 -10.68 -12.97
CA ARG A 187 3.83 -11.91 -13.77
C ARG A 187 5.14 -11.93 -14.57
N LEU A 188 5.72 -10.77 -14.87
CA LEU A 188 6.97 -10.59 -15.61
C LEU A 188 8.24 -10.66 -14.73
N ALA A 189 8.11 -10.87 -13.42
CA ALA A 189 9.25 -10.89 -12.49
C ALA A 189 10.31 -11.97 -12.78
N ASP A 190 10.05 -12.90 -13.71
CA ASP A 190 11.00 -13.93 -14.15
C ASP A 190 11.31 -13.83 -15.67
N ASP A 191 10.86 -12.75 -16.33
CA ASP A 191 10.97 -12.51 -17.78
C ASP A 191 11.64 -11.16 -18.07
N THR A 192 12.91 -11.21 -18.48
CA THR A 192 13.72 -10.04 -18.84
C THR A 192 13.12 -9.24 -19.98
N GLU A 193 12.77 -9.90 -21.09
CA GLU A 193 12.39 -9.22 -22.33
C GLU A 193 10.96 -8.69 -22.25
N GLY A 194 10.05 -9.47 -21.68
CA GLY A 194 8.71 -9.00 -21.35
C GLY A 194 8.72 -7.80 -20.40
N THR A 195 9.63 -7.78 -19.41
CA THR A 195 9.83 -6.62 -18.52
C THR A 195 10.33 -5.39 -19.28
N VAL A 196 11.30 -5.54 -20.19
CA VAL A 196 11.82 -4.44 -21.03
C VAL A 196 10.73 -3.85 -21.92
N GLU A 197 9.94 -4.68 -22.60
CA GLU A 197 8.86 -4.20 -23.47
C GLU A 197 7.70 -3.59 -22.69
N ALA A 198 7.32 -4.17 -21.55
CA ALA A 198 6.33 -3.58 -20.65
C ALA A 198 6.78 -2.22 -20.10
N ALA A 199 8.08 -2.06 -19.79
CA ALA A 199 8.65 -0.81 -19.32
C ALA A 199 8.64 0.29 -20.40
N LYS A 200 9.07 -0.05 -21.64
CA LYS A 200 8.99 0.87 -22.79
C LYS A 200 7.54 1.28 -23.07
N TRP A 201 6.61 0.33 -23.03
CA TRP A 201 5.19 0.59 -23.25
C TRP A 201 4.61 1.50 -22.17
N LEU A 202 4.80 1.19 -20.87
CA LEU A 202 4.33 2.01 -19.76
C LEU A 202 4.87 3.44 -19.84
N HIS A 203 6.18 3.60 -20.08
CA HIS A 203 6.79 4.93 -20.20
C HIS A 203 6.14 5.73 -21.34
N LYS A 204 5.91 5.10 -22.50
CA LYS A 204 5.27 5.71 -23.67
C LYS A 204 3.80 6.06 -23.47
N VAL A 205 3.02 5.24 -22.76
CA VAL A 205 1.57 5.53 -22.58
C VAL A 205 1.29 6.47 -21.41
N VAL A 206 2.18 6.52 -20.41
CA VAL A 206 2.11 7.53 -19.35
C VAL A 206 2.54 8.90 -19.87
N ASP A 207 3.61 8.97 -20.68
CA ASP A 207 4.09 10.18 -21.35
C ASP A 207 4.32 11.37 -20.38
N CYS A 208 5.00 11.10 -19.27
CA CYS A 208 5.34 12.10 -18.24
C CYS A 208 6.84 12.06 -17.92
N PRO A 209 7.55 13.21 -17.85
CA PRO A 209 9.00 13.25 -17.61
C PRO A 209 9.40 12.84 -16.18
N ASN A 210 8.44 12.82 -15.26
CA ASN A 210 8.60 12.48 -13.86
C ASN A 210 8.01 11.11 -13.48
N VAL A 211 7.74 10.23 -14.46
CA VAL A 211 7.40 8.83 -14.17
C VAL A 211 8.66 7.99 -13.88
N TYR A 212 8.60 7.16 -12.84
CA TYR A 212 9.49 6.01 -12.69
C TYR A 212 8.77 4.74 -13.12
N ILE A 213 9.38 3.98 -14.03
CA ILE A 213 8.96 2.59 -14.25
C ILE A 213 9.56 1.74 -13.15
N LYS A 214 8.71 1.01 -12.41
CA LYS A 214 9.12 0.23 -11.26
C LYS A 214 9.30 -1.25 -11.65
N ILE A 215 10.52 -1.75 -11.45
CA ILE A 215 10.99 -3.05 -11.93
C ILE A 215 11.53 -3.86 -10.74
N PRO A 216 11.11 -5.13 -10.53
CA PRO A 216 11.62 -5.94 -9.44
C PRO A 216 13.07 -6.35 -9.66
N ALA A 217 13.87 -6.35 -8.59
CA ALA A 217 15.25 -6.80 -8.55
C ALA A 217 15.35 -8.31 -8.37
N THR A 218 14.58 -9.10 -9.12
CA THR A 218 14.83 -10.55 -9.14
C THR A 218 16.09 -10.86 -9.93
N ALA A 219 16.72 -12.02 -9.70
CA ALA A 219 17.88 -12.42 -10.50
C ALA A 219 17.63 -12.38 -12.03
N PRO A 220 16.49 -12.86 -12.57
CA PRO A 220 16.17 -12.73 -14.00
C PRO A 220 15.92 -11.29 -14.46
N CYS A 221 15.39 -10.41 -13.61
CA CYS A 221 15.07 -9.04 -14.01
C CYS A 221 16.25 -8.05 -13.94
N ILE A 222 17.36 -8.37 -13.26
CA ILE A 222 18.54 -7.46 -13.21
C ILE A 222 18.99 -6.94 -14.60
N PRO A 223 19.11 -7.76 -15.66
CA PRO A 223 19.48 -7.27 -17.00
C PRO A 223 18.42 -6.33 -17.62
N SER A 224 17.15 -6.45 -17.25
CA SER A 224 16.10 -5.54 -17.76
C SER A 224 16.30 -4.12 -17.25
N ILE A 225 16.78 -3.93 -16.02
CA ILE A 225 17.10 -2.62 -15.44
C ILE A 225 18.14 -1.90 -16.30
N LYS A 226 19.23 -2.61 -16.65
CA LYS A 226 20.27 -2.09 -17.55
C LYS A 226 19.67 -1.71 -18.91
N GLN A 227 18.94 -2.62 -19.55
CA GLN A 227 18.34 -2.39 -20.87
C GLN A 227 17.36 -1.21 -20.90
N VAL A 228 16.61 -0.97 -19.83
CA VAL A 228 15.64 0.13 -19.72
C VAL A 228 16.35 1.47 -19.47
N ILE A 229 17.34 1.50 -18.58
CA ILE A 229 18.20 2.68 -18.33
C ILE A 229 19.00 3.06 -19.59
N GLU A 230 19.48 2.08 -20.37
CA GLU A 230 20.13 2.29 -21.67
C GLU A 230 19.24 3.08 -22.65
N LYS A 231 17.91 2.89 -22.60
CA LYS A 231 16.97 3.67 -23.44
C LYS A 231 16.61 5.04 -22.85
N GLY A 232 17.31 5.48 -21.81
CA GLY A 232 17.08 6.76 -21.12
C GLY A 232 15.83 6.78 -20.23
N ILE A 233 15.21 5.62 -19.98
CA ILE A 233 13.98 5.52 -19.18
C ILE A 233 14.36 5.43 -17.70
N SER A 234 13.80 6.33 -16.89
CA SER A 234 14.03 6.37 -15.45
C SER A 234 13.36 5.20 -14.71
N VAL A 235 14.11 4.50 -13.84
CA VAL A 235 13.65 3.26 -13.17
C VAL A 235 13.62 3.37 -11.62
N ASN A 236 12.53 2.91 -11.00
CA ASN A 236 12.49 2.57 -9.57
C ASN A 236 12.71 1.06 -9.41
N VAL A 237 13.87 0.66 -8.91
CA VAL A 237 14.16 -0.77 -8.71
C VAL A 237 13.58 -1.22 -7.37
N THR A 238 12.78 -2.29 -7.34
CA THR A 238 12.03 -2.74 -6.15
C THR A 238 12.39 -4.16 -5.70
N LEU A 239 11.89 -4.60 -4.54
CA LEU A 239 12.15 -5.93 -3.94
C LEU A 239 13.64 -6.22 -3.66
N ILE A 240 14.40 -5.19 -3.26
CA ILE A 240 15.80 -5.36 -2.84
C ILE A 240 15.84 -5.69 -1.34
N PHE A 241 16.32 -6.88 -0.99
CA PHE A 241 16.33 -7.40 0.39
C PHE A 241 17.73 -7.73 0.94
N SER A 242 18.78 -7.69 0.10
CA SER A 242 20.15 -8.04 0.47
C SER A 242 21.18 -7.08 -0.12
N LEU A 243 22.33 -6.95 0.55
CA LEU A 243 23.47 -6.16 0.05
C LEU A 243 23.97 -6.66 -1.31
N ALA A 244 24.06 -7.98 -1.50
CA ALA A 244 24.48 -8.59 -2.77
C ALA A 244 23.51 -8.27 -3.92
N ARG A 245 22.19 -8.26 -3.64
CA ARG A 245 21.20 -7.85 -4.65
C ARG A 245 21.32 -6.35 -4.95
N TYR A 246 21.53 -5.53 -3.92
CA TYR A 246 21.69 -4.08 -4.11
C TYR A 246 22.94 -3.76 -4.95
N GLU A 247 24.05 -4.44 -4.72
CA GLU A 247 25.26 -4.30 -5.55
C GLU A 247 24.98 -4.56 -7.03
N ALA A 248 24.29 -5.67 -7.35
CA ALA A 248 23.90 -6.00 -8.72
C ALA A 248 22.96 -4.95 -9.36
N VAL A 249 22.11 -4.30 -8.56
CA VAL A 249 21.24 -3.20 -9.00
C VAL A 249 22.03 -1.92 -9.31
N ILE A 250 23.01 -1.56 -8.48
CA ILE A 250 23.88 -0.41 -8.74
C ILE A 250 24.69 -0.66 -10.02
N ASP A 251 25.29 -1.84 -10.16
CA ASP A 251 26.12 -2.16 -11.31
C ASP A 251 25.27 -2.17 -12.60
N ALA A 252 24.04 -2.69 -12.58
CA ALA A 252 23.11 -2.60 -13.72
C ALA A 252 22.70 -1.15 -14.07
N TYR A 253 22.57 -0.25 -13.08
CA TYR A 253 22.32 1.17 -13.33
C TYR A 253 23.50 1.86 -14.00
N LEU A 254 24.72 1.67 -13.46
CA LEU A 254 25.94 2.24 -14.02
C LEU A 254 26.20 1.72 -15.44
N ASP A 255 26.07 0.41 -15.65
CA ASP A 255 26.15 -0.24 -16.96
C ASP A 255 25.15 0.33 -17.98
N GLY A 256 23.93 0.62 -17.54
CA GLY A 256 22.88 1.19 -18.41
C GLY A 256 23.20 2.62 -18.82
N LEU A 257 23.66 3.46 -17.88
CA LEU A 257 24.11 4.82 -18.18
C LEU A 257 25.29 4.82 -19.16
N GLU A 258 26.27 3.93 -18.97
CA GLU A 258 27.44 3.78 -19.84
C GLU A 258 27.05 3.31 -21.25
N ALA A 259 26.10 2.36 -21.36
CA ALA A 259 25.63 1.81 -22.63
C ALA A 259 24.67 2.74 -23.40
N SER A 260 24.04 3.70 -22.72
CA SER A 260 22.97 4.55 -23.30
C SER A 260 23.35 5.33 -24.56
N GLY A 261 24.64 5.63 -24.75
CA GLY A 261 25.13 6.47 -25.84
C GLY A 261 24.73 7.95 -25.73
N LEU A 262 24.01 8.36 -24.68
CA LEU A 262 23.55 9.73 -24.48
C LEU A 262 24.69 10.67 -24.08
N ASP A 263 24.63 11.91 -24.54
CA ASP A 263 25.55 12.99 -24.14
C ASP A 263 25.10 13.71 -22.85
N ASP A 264 23.78 13.76 -22.61
CA ASP A 264 23.16 14.27 -21.39
C ASP A 264 22.42 13.15 -20.65
N LEU A 265 22.84 12.87 -19.42
CA LEU A 265 22.28 11.89 -18.50
C LEU A 265 21.47 12.53 -17.36
N SER A 266 21.28 13.86 -17.36
CA SER A 266 20.60 14.60 -16.27
C SER A 266 19.15 14.20 -16.02
N ARG A 267 18.50 13.59 -17.03
CA ARG A 267 17.11 13.08 -16.98
C ARG A 267 17.00 11.57 -16.79
N VAL A 268 18.12 10.83 -16.86
CA VAL A 268 18.14 9.38 -16.65
C VAL A 268 18.44 9.09 -15.18
N THR A 269 17.38 9.03 -14.39
CA THR A 269 17.46 8.91 -12.93
C THR A 269 17.01 7.54 -12.45
N SER A 270 17.35 7.19 -11.21
CA SER A 270 16.87 5.95 -10.61
C SER A 270 16.79 6.05 -9.09
N VAL A 271 15.93 5.21 -8.50
CA VAL A 271 15.90 4.93 -7.06
C VAL A 271 15.95 3.43 -6.83
N ALA A 272 16.60 3.00 -5.75
CA ALA A 272 16.71 1.61 -5.34
C ALA A 272 15.91 1.39 -4.05
N SER A 273 14.70 0.85 -4.20
CA SER A 273 13.77 0.55 -3.10
C SER A 273 14.25 -0.65 -2.29
N PHE A 274 15.03 -0.36 -1.24
CA PHE A 274 15.59 -1.31 -0.28
C PHE A 274 14.60 -1.54 0.86
N PHE A 275 14.17 -2.79 1.03
CA PHE A 275 13.08 -3.13 1.96
C PHE A 275 13.61 -3.39 3.37
N VAL A 276 13.00 -2.73 4.37
CA VAL A 276 13.46 -2.82 5.76
C VAL A 276 12.58 -3.69 6.66
N SER A 277 11.30 -3.38 6.89
CA SER A 277 10.52 -4.09 7.93
C SER A 277 10.36 -5.60 7.70
N ARG A 278 10.45 -6.06 6.44
CA ARG A 278 10.36 -7.50 6.11
C ARG A 278 11.59 -8.27 6.55
N VAL A 279 12.77 -7.64 6.59
CA VAL A 279 14.03 -8.24 7.04
C VAL A 279 13.94 -8.60 8.52
N ASP A 280 13.61 -7.63 9.39
CA ASP A 280 13.41 -7.91 10.81
C ASP A 280 12.23 -8.88 11.04
N THR A 281 11.13 -8.78 10.28
CA THR A 281 10.00 -9.73 10.39
C THR A 281 10.39 -11.19 10.14
N LEU A 282 11.41 -11.45 9.30
CA LEU A 282 11.93 -12.80 9.07
C LEU A 282 13.04 -13.15 10.07
N ILE A 283 14.00 -12.25 10.27
CA ILE A 283 15.15 -12.50 11.16
C ILE A 283 14.70 -12.64 12.62
N ASP A 284 13.75 -11.85 13.11
CA ASP A 284 13.21 -11.97 14.47
C ASP A 284 12.65 -13.38 14.72
N LYS A 285 11.94 -13.97 13.74
CA LYS A 285 11.43 -15.35 13.84
C LYS A 285 12.55 -16.40 13.86
N LEU A 286 13.64 -16.16 13.12
CA LEU A 286 14.81 -17.04 13.11
C LEU A 286 15.56 -16.96 14.46
N LEU A 287 15.69 -15.76 15.02
CA LEU A 287 16.29 -15.52 16.34
C LEU A 287 15.43 -16.10 17.47
N GLU A 288 14.11 -15.99 17.39
CA GLU A 288 13.17 -16.62 18.33
C GLU A 288 13.23 -18.15 18.27
N LYS A 289 13.48 -18.72 17.09
CA LYS A 289 13.72 -20.15 16.91
C LYS A 289 15.06 -20.62 17.48
N ILE A 290 16.08 -19.75 17.47
CA ILE A 290 17.39 -20.01 18.13
C ILE A 290 17.23 -19.92 19.66
N GLY A 291 16.49 -18.93 20.15
CA GLY A 291 16.00 -18.86 21.53
C GLY A 291 17.04 -18.58 22.62
N THR A 292 18.32 -18.37 22.28
CA THR A 292 19.33 -17.94 23.26
C THR A 292 19.18 -16.45 23.59
N PRO A 293 19.62 -15.98 24.78
CA PRO A 293 19.56 -14.56 25.13
C PRO A 293 20.25 -13.66 24.09
N GLU A 294 21.40 -14.08 23.58
CA GLU A 294 22.19 -13.33 22.59
C GLU A 294 21.45 -13.19 21.26
N ALA A 295 20.65 -14.18 20.86
CA ALA A 295 19.81 -14.11 19.68
C ALA A 295 18.60 -13.20 19.91
N LEU A 296 17.91 -13.33 21.04
CA LEU A 296 16.72 -12.53 21.38
C LEU A 296 17.04 -11.04 21.55
N ASP A 297 18.26 -10.71 21.98
CA ASP A 297 18.80 -9.34 22.11
C ASP A 297 19.14 -8.67 20.77
N LEU A 298 19.17 -9.42 19.65
CA LEU A 298 19.41 -8.88 18.30
C LEU A 298 18.14 -8.58 17.50
N ARG A 299 16.96 -8.88 18.06
CA ARG A 299 15.68 -8.62 17.39
C ARG A 299 15.45 -7.13 17.11
N GLY A 300 14.88 -6.81 15.96
CA GLY A 300 14.60 -5.43 15.52
C GLY A 300 15.85 -4.60 15.18
N LYS A 301 17.03 -5.21 15.06
CA LYS A 301 18.30 -4.52 14.73
C LYS A 301 18.82 -4.83 13.33
N ALA A 302 18.35 -5.91 12.69
CA ALA A 302 18.96 -6.47 11.50
C ALA A 302 18.68 -5.61 10.25
N ALA A 303 17.47 -5.08 10.11
CA ALA A 303 17.10 -4.22 8.97
C ALA A 303 17.84 -2.88 9.00
N VAL A 304 17.96 -2.24 10.17
CA VAL A 304 18.66 -0.95 10.34
C VAL A 304 20.17 -1.13 10.12
N ALA A 305 20.77 -2.19 10.68
CA ALA A 305 22.17 -2.52 10.44
C ALA A 305 22.44 -2.76 8.94
N GLN A 306 21.63 -3.59 8.27
CA GLN A 306 21.78 -3.82 6.84
C GLN A 306 21.57 -2.55 6.01
N ALA A 307 20.65 -1.66 6.37
CA ALA A 307 20.45 -0.39 5.67
C ALA A 307 21.67 0.55 5.78
N ALA A 308 22.32 0.63 6.95
CA ALA A 308 23.56 1.39 7.12
C ALA A 308 24.69 0.84 6.23
N LEU A 309 24.82 -0.49 6.12
CA LEU A 309 25.79 -1.13 5.21
C LEU A 309 25.44 -0.92 3.73
N ALA A 310 24.15 -0.91 3.37
CA ALA A 310 23.70 -0.55 2.03
C ALA A 310 24.09 0.90 1.70
N TYR A 311 23.97 1.82 2.65
CA TYR A 311 24.39 3.21 2.49
C TYR A 311 25.91 3.37 2.36
N GLN A 312 26.70 2.58 3.11
CA GLN A 312 28.17 2.50 2.94
C GLN A 312 28.55 1.99 1.53
N LEU A 313 27.87 0.95 1.03
CA LEU A 313 28.05 0.42 -0.33
C LEU A 313 27.67 1.45 -1.40
N TYR A 314 26.56 2.16 -1.22
CA TYR A 314 26.13 3.28 -2.06
C TYR A 314 27.21 4.36 -2.17
N GLN A 315 27.74 4.85 -1.04
CA GLN A 315 28.81 5.85 -1.02
C GLN A 315 30.06 5.36 -1.78
N LYS A 316 30.42 4.08 -1.61
CA LYS A 316 31.56 3.45 -2.28
C LYS A 316 31.37 3.35 -3.80
N LYS A 317 30.23 2.85 -4.28
CA LYS A 317 29.96 2.62 -5.71
C LYS A 317 29.75 3.91 -6.50
N PHE A 318 29.12 4.93 -5.90
CA PHE A 318 28.96 6.26 -6.50
C PHE A 318 30.14 7.19 -6.19
N SER A 319 31.36 6.68 -6.40
CA SER A 319 32.62 7.40 -6.21
C SER A 319 33.71 6.94 -7.19
N GLY A 320 34.78 7.72 -7.33
CA GLY A 320 35.96 7.38 -8.13
C GLY A 320 35.75 7.45 -9.66
N PRO A 321 36.75 7.01 -10.45
CA PRO A 321 36.84 7.35 -11.87
C PRO A 321 35.67 6.92 -12.75
N ARG A 322 35.06 5.76 -12.47
CA ARG A 322 33.86 5.27 -13.20
C ARG A 322 32.69 6.24 -13.02
N TRP A 323 32.41 6.61 -11.77
CA TRP A 323 31.33 7.55 -11.45
C TRP A 323 31.64 8.97 -11.96
N GLU A 324 32.86 9.46 -11.78
CA GLU A 324 33.28 10.79 -12.25
C GLU A 324 33.18 10.96 -13.77
N ALA A 325 33.34 9.89 -14.55
CA ALA A 325 33.14 9.90 -16.00
C ALA A 325 31.65 10.12 -16.37
N LEU A 326 30.72 9.52 -15.63
CA LEU A 326 29.28 9.68 -15.82
C LEU A 326 28.78 11.05 -15.34
N VAL A 327 29.31 11.58 -14.23
CA VAL A 327 28.97 12.93 -13.73
C VAL A 327 29.33 14.02 -14.76
N LYS A 328 30.38 13.84 -15.56
CA LYS A 328 30.73 14.78 -16.66
C LYS A 328 29.67 14.85 -17.76
N LYS A 329 28.81 13.83 -17.88
CA LYS A 329 27.61 13.80 -18.74
C LYS A 329 26.32 14.19 -17.99
N GLY A 330 26.42 14.71 -16.76
CA GLY A 330 25.26 15.11 -15.96
C GLY A 330 24.55 13.98 -15.20
N ALA A 331 25.13 12.77 -15.11
CA ALA A 331 24.50 11.65 -14.41
C ALA A 331 24.23 11.95 -12.93
N LYS A 332 23.08 11.50 -12.43
CA LYS A 332 22.69 11.57 -11.01
C LYS A 332 22.87 10.21 -10.34
N LYS A 333 23.15 10.17 -9.04
CA LYS A 333 23.28 8.89 -8.32
C LYS A 333 21.93 8.19 -8.25
N GLN A 334 21.91 6.85 -8.33
CA GLN A 334 20.70 6.09 -7.97
C GLN A 334 20.50 6.16 -6.46
N ARG A 335 19.52 6.94 -6.00
CA ARG A 335 19.29 7.14 -4.56
C ARG A 335 18.77 5.86 -3.91
N LEU A 336 19.24 5.57 -2.69
CA LEU A 336 18.58 4.58 -1.84
C LEU A 336 17.20 5.08 -1.44
N LEU A 337 16.21 4.20 -1.54
CA LEU A 337 14.83 4.44 -1.14
C LEU A 337 14.45 3.40 -0.08
N TRP A 338 14.21 3.85 1.14
CA TRP A 338 13.79 2.96 2.23
C TRP A 338 12.31 2.61 2.04
N ALA A 339 12.04 1.32 1.80
CA ALA A 339 10.73 0.78 1.47
C ALA A 339 10.23 -0.22 2.53
N SER A 340 8.91 -0.42 2.61
CA SER A 340 8.29 -1.19 3.70
C SER A 340 8.69 -0.64 5.08
N THR A 341 8.44 0.65 5.29
CA THR A 341 8.80 1.41 6.51
C THR A 341 7.75 1.34 7.62
N SER A 342 6.62 0.66 7.42
CA SER A 342 5.70 0.35 8.52
C SER A 342 6.32 -0.64 9.50
N VAL A 343 6.36 -0.27 10.76
CA VAL A 343 6.74 -1.15 11.86
C VAL A 343 5.69 -2.26 12.06
N LYS A 344 6.16 -3.49 12.28
CA LYS A 344 5.32 -4.71 12.33
C LYS A 344 5.22 -5.33 13.72
N ASN A 345 6.18 -5.03 14.60
CA ASN A 345 6.19 -5.47 15.99
C ASN A 345 5.83 -4.26 16.89
N PRO A 346 4.73 -4.30 17.66
CA PRO A 346 4.32 -3.19 18.52
C PRO A 346 5.26 -2.93 19.71
N ALA A 347 6.25 -3.80 19.95
CA ALA A 347 7.30 -3.56 20.93
C ALA A 347 8.39 -2.59 20.44
N TYR A 348 8.43 -2.27 19.14
CA TYR A 348 9.37 -1.31 18.56
C TYR A 348 8.71 0.06 18.42
N SER A 349 9.50 1.15 18.44
CA SER A 349 8.97 2.46 18.03
C SER A 349 8.44 2.37 16.61
N ASP A 350 7.25 2.90 16.39
CA ASP A 350 6.59 3.07 15.09
C ASP A 350 7.37 3.93 14.08
N THR A 351 8.40 4.66 14.54
CA THR A 351 9.35 5.42 13.69
C THR A 351 10.67 4.67 13.38
N LEU A 352 10.86 3.43 13.87
CA LEU A 352 12.10 2.64 13.74
C LEU A 352 12.63 2.51 12.30
N TYR A 353 11.76 2.55 11.29
CA TYR A 353 12.16 2.42 9.89
C TYR A 353 12.14 3.75 9.12
N VAL A 354 12.15 4.88 9.83
CA VAL A 354 12.38 6.22 9.28
C VAL A 354 13.52 6.89 10.02
N ALA A 355 13.39 7.09 11.34
CA ALA A 355 14.32 7.90 12.14
C ALA A 355 15.80 7.47 12.14
N PRO A 356 16.17 6.17 12.26
CA PRO A 356 17.57 5.76 12.20
C PRO A 356 18.11 5.60 10.77
N LEU A 357 17.26 5.79 9.74
CA LEU A 357 17.62 5.66 8.32
C LEU A 357 17.83 7.02 7.65
N ILE A 358 17.82 8.11 8.42
CA ILE A 358 17.93 9.48 7.91
C ILE A 358 19.36 9.76 7.45
N GLY A 359 19.51 10.24 6.22
CA GLY A 359 20.76 10.77 5.70
C GLY A 359 20.68 11.28 4.26
N PRO A 360 21.74 11.95 3.78
CA PRO A 360 21.70 12.69 2.52
C PRO A 360 21.68 11.79 1.29
N ASP A 361 21.10 12.32 0.20
CA ASP A 361 20.88 11.64 -1.08
C ASP A 361 20.00 10.37 -0.97
N THR A 362 19.08 10.31 0.00
CA THR A 362 18.15 9.17 0.18
C THR A 362 16.68 9.56 0.03
N VAL A 363 15.82 8.57 -0.04
CA VAL A 363 14.36 8.67 -0.07
C VAL A 363 13.79 7.76 1.01
N SER A 364 12.70 8.15 1.67
CA SER A 364 11.91 7.25 2.52
C SER A 364 10.48 7.23 2.00
N THR A 365 10.01 6.08 1.51
CA THR A 365 8.60 5.94 1.12
C THR A 365 7.81 5.41 2.31
N MET A 366 6.78 6.16 2.70
CA MET A 366 6.05 5.97 3.94
C MET A 366 4.57 5.73 3.63
N PRO A 367 4.00 4.56 3.99
CA PRO A 367 2.56 4.37 3.99
C PRO A 367 1.90 5.15 5.14
N ASP A 368 0.57 5.29 5.10
CA ASP A 368 -0.24 6.13 6.00
C ASP A 368 0.23 6.15 7.46
N GLN A 369 0.41 4.97 8.07
CA GLN A 369 0.78 4.84 9.48
C GLN A 369 2.19 5.36 9.79
N ALA A 370 3.17 5.05 8.94
CA ALA A 370 4.55 5.47 9.14
C ALA A 370 4.70 6.98 8.92
N LEU A 371 4.01 7.52 7.89
CA LEU A 371 3.99 8.94 7.61
C LEU A 371 3.33 9.71 8.78
N GLN A 372 2.20 9.24 9.28
CA GLN A 372 1.48 9.87 10.39
C GLN A 372 2.26 9.84 11.70
N ALA A 373 2.89 8.71 12.05
CA ALA A 373 3.74 8.59 13.24
C ALA A 373 4.94 9.54 13.15
N PHE A 374 5.63 9.56 12.00
CA PHE A 374 6.77 10.44 11.81
C PHE A 374 6.37 11.93 11.82
N VAL A 375 5.22 12.30 11.25
CA VAL A 375 4.67 13.67 11.32
C VAL A 375 4.31 14.11 12.74
N ASP A 376 3.82 13.19 13.57
CA ASP A 376 3.37 13.45 14.93
C ASP A 376 4.54 13.63 15.91
N HIS A 377 5.51 12.71 15.90
CA HIS A 377 6.59 12.67 16.91
C HIS A 377 7.95 12.18 16.35
N GLY A 378 8.14 12.18 15.03
CA GLY A 378 9.41 11.82 14.39
C GLY A 378 10.56 12.77 14.77
N THR A 379 11.75 12.20 15.00
CA THR A 379 12.97 12.97 15.25
C THR A 379 13.80 13.06 13.97
N VAL A 380 14.22 14.27 13.59
CA VAL A 380 15.08 14.54 12.43
C VAL A 380 16.51 14.75 12.88
N SER A 381 17.39 13.84 12.46
CA SER A 381 18.85 13.91 12.61
C SER A 381 19.45 12.88 11.66
N ARG A 382 20.55 13.19 10.98
CA ARG A 382 21.37 12.19 10.28
C ARG A 382 21.83 11.09 11.25
N THR A 383 21.57 9.85 10.85
CA THR A 383 21.77 8.63 11.67
C THR A 383 22.27 7.44 10.85
N ILE A 384 21.97 7.39 9.55
CA ILE A 384 22.28 6.23 8.67
C ILE A 384 23.77 5.83 8.67
N ASP A 385 24.67 6.79 8.90
CA ASP A 385 26.12 6.60 8.93
C ASP A 385 26.77 7.04 10.25
N SER A 386 25.99 7.22 11.33
CA SER A 386 26.54 7.68 12.62
C SER A 386 27.32 6.59 13.38
N ASN A 387 27.03 5.30 13.15
CA ASN A 387 27.75 4.20 13.82
C ASN A 387 27.89 2.94 12.94
N VAL A 388 28.51 3.06 11.77
CA VAL A 388 28.63 1.96 10.80
C VAL A 388 29.34 0.72 11.39
N SER A 389 30.30 0.89 12.30
CA SER A 389 30.98 -0.24 12.95
C SER A 389 30.07 -1.08 13.86
N GLU A 390 29.04 -0.47 14.47
CA GLU A 390 28.01 -1.22 15.19
C GLU A 390 27.11 -2.01 14.22
N ALA A 391 26.76 -1.42 13.07
CA ALA A 391 26.02 -2.12 12.03
C ALA A 391 26.79 -3.33 11.47
N GLU A 392 28.09 -3.19 11.19
CA GLU A 392 29.00 -4.29 10.84
C GLU A 392 29.02 -5.37 11.94
N GLY A 393 29.13 -4.95 13.21
CA GLY A 393 29.11 -5.82 14.38
C GLY A 393 27.82 -6.63 14.53
N ILE A 394 26.65 -6.00 14.35
CA ILE A 394 25.33 -6.65 14.36
C ILE A 394 25.21 -7.63 13.20
N TYR A 395 25.59 -7.21 11.99
CA TYR A 395 25.49 -8.04 10.78
C TYR A 395 26.30 -9.34 10.91
N SER A 396 27.54 -9.25 11.39
CA SER A 396 28.37 -10.43 11.67
C SER A 396 28.02 -11.18 12.96
N ALA A 397 27.31 -10.58 13.91
CA ALA A 397 26.77 -11.31 15.07
C ALA A 397 25.63 -12.24 14.65
N LEU A 398 24.76 -11.78 13.75
CA LEU A 398 23.69 -12.59 13.16
C LEU A 398 24.25 -13.79 12.38
N GLU A 399 25.31 -13.59 11.58
CA GLU A 399 26.02 -14.68 10.89
C GLU A 399 26.59 -15.72 11.87
N LYS A 400 27.21 -15.29 12.97
CA LYS A 400 27.76 -16.17 14.01
C LYS A 400 26.70 -16.99 14.75
N LEU A 401 25.45 -16.50 14.78
CA LEU A 401 24.30 -17.24 15.31
C LEU A 401 23.65 -18.18 14.26
N GLY A 402 24.19 -18.23 13.04
CA GLY A 402 23.70 -19.10 11.97
C GLY A 402 22.62 -18.48 11.06
N ILE A 403 22.44 -17.16 11.09
CA ILE A 403 21.60 -16.46 10.11
C ILE A 403 22.35 -16.35 8.78
N ASP A 404 21.85 -17.02 7.74
CA ASP A 404 22.36 -16.84 6.36
C ASP A 404 21.62 -15.70 5.66
N TRP A 405 22.34 -14.62 5.39
CA TRP A 405 21.84 -13.45 4.65
C TRP A 405 21.43 -13.75 3.21
N ASN A 406 22.02 -14.77 2.56
CA ASN A 406 21.62 -15.20 1.22
C ASN A 406 20.25 -15.88 1.27
N TYR A 407 20.05 -16.80 2.21
CA TYR A 407 18.74 -17.38 2.49
C TYR A 407 17.68 -16.31 2.80
N VAL A 408 17.97 -15.37 3.70
CA VAL A 408 17.06 -14.26 4.04
C VAL A 408 16.69 -13.44 2.80
N GLY A 409 17.67 -13.03 2.00
CA GLY A 409 17.45 -12.27 0.77
C GLY A 409 16.58 -13.02 -0.25
N ASN A 410 16.95 -14.27 -0.54
CA ASN A 410 16.24 -15.12 -1.51
C ASN A 410 14.80 -15.44 -1.06
N GLN A 411 14.60 -15.75 0.23
CA GLN A 411 13.28 -16.04 0.79
C GLN A 411 12.35 -14.83 0.66
N LEU A 412 12.83 -13.63 1.01
CA LEU A 412 12.05 -12.39 0.92
C LEU A 412 11.80 -11.93 -0.53
N GLU A 413 12.73 -12.19 -1.44
CA GLU A 413 12.54 -11.98 -2.89
C GLU A 413 11.40 -12.86 -3.41
N LEU A 414 11.44 -14.17 -3.14
CA LEU A 414 10.42 -15.14 -3.55
C LEU A 414 9.04 -14.83 -2.94
N GLU A 415 8.96 -14.62 -1.63
CA GLU A 415 7.71 -14.24 -0.94
C GLU A 415 7.17 -12.90 -1.44
N GLY A 416 8.05 -11.96 -1.77
CA GLY A 416 7.67 -10.65 -2.30
C GLY A 416 7.05 -10.73 -3.69
N VAL A 417 7.65 -11.49 -4.59
CA VAL A 417 7.13 -11.73 -5.95
C VAL A 417 5.81 -12.50 -5.90
N ASP A 418 5.72 -13.57 -5.11
CA ASP A 418 4.51 -14.38 -4.97
C ASP A 418 3.34 -13.58 -4.40
N ALA A 419 3.57 -12.78 -3.35
CA ALA A 419 2.56 -11.89 -2.80
C ALA A 419 2.06 -10.86 -3.82
N PHE A 420 2.95 -10.31 -4.66
CA PHE A 420 2.57 -9.33 -5.68
C PHE A 420 1.81 -9.98 -6.86
N LYS A 421 2.22 -11.17 -7.32
CA LYS A 421 1.47 -11.97 -8.30
C LYS A 421 0.04 -12.27 -7.80
N LYS A 422 -0.09 -12.76 -6.57
CA LYS A 422 -1.40 -13.04 -5.93
C LYS A 422 -2.30 -11.80 -5.79
N SER A 423 -1.74 -10.65 -5.37
CA SER A 423 -2.50 -9.40 -5.28
C SER A 423 -2.97 -8.91 -6.66
N PHE A 424 -2.15 -9.08 -7.70
CA PHE A 424 -2.51 -8.72 -9.07
C PHE A 424 -3.57 -9.66 -9.67
N ASP A 425 -3.43 -10.97 -9.49
CA ASP A 425 -4.42 -11.94 -9.97
C ASP A 425 -5.78 -11.70 -9.30
N SER A 426 -5.81 -11.54 -7.97
CA SER A 426 -7.03 -11.25 -7.20
C SER A 426 -7.66 -9.89 -7.55
N LEU A 427 -6.88 -8.91 -8.01
CA LEU A 427 -7.40 -7.66 -8.56
C LEU A 427 -8.13 -7.87 -9.88
N LEU A 428 -7.54 -8.62 -10.81
CA LEU A 428 -8.15 -8.92 -12.10
C LEU A 428 -9.45 -9.73 -11.91
N ASP A 429 -9.46 -10.69 -10.99
CA ASP A 429 -10.68 -11.44 -10.62
C ASP A 429 -11.78 -10.49 -10.09
N THR A 430 -11.43 -9.61 -9.15
CA THR A 430 -12.38 -8.61 -8.58
C THR A 430 -12.95 -7.70 -9.68
N LEU A 431 -12.13 -7.27 -10.63
CA LEU A 431 -12.58 -6.46 -11.78
C LEU A 431 -13.45 -7.28 -12.74
N GLN A 432 -13.15 -8.56 -12.95
CA GLN A 432 -13.95 -9.45 -13.79
C GLN A 432 -15.35 -9.69 -13.19
N GLU A 433 -15.45 -9.88 -11.88
CA GLU A 433 -16.73 -9.96 -11.14
C GLU A 433 -17.53 -8.64 -11.27
N LYS A 434 -16.85 -7.50 -11.11
CA LYS A 434 -17.45 -6.16 -11.27
C LYS A 434 -17.94 -5.92 -12.70
N ALA A 435 -17.20 -6.35 -13.72
CA ALA A 435 -17.63 -6.28 -15.12
C ALA A 435 -18.85 -7.19 -15.40
N ASN A 436 -18.86 -8.40 -14.83
CA ASN A 436 -19.97 -9.34 -14.97
C ASN A 436 -21.28 -8.79 -14.38
N SER A 437 -21.22 -8.19 -13.17
CA SER A 437 -22.40 -7.55 -12.56
C SER A 437 -22.92 -6.35 -13.35
N LEU A 438 -22.04 -5.51 -13.91
CA LEU A 438 -22.43 -4.39 -14.80
C LEU A 438 -23.11 -4.87 -16.10
N ASN A 439 -22.61 -5.97 -16.68
CA ASN A 439 -23.21 -6.58 -17.88
C ASN A 439 -24.58 -7.21 -17.59
N LEU A 440 -24.76 -7.88 -16.44
CA LEU A 440 -26.04 -8.43 -16.01
C LEU A 440 -27.12 -7.35 -15.82
N VAL A 441 -26.76 -6.20 -15.24
CA VAL A 441 -27.67 -5.05 -15.12
C VAL A 441 -28.06 -4.50 -16.50
N SER A 442 -27.11 -4.43 -17.45
CA SER A 442 -27.40 -3.97 -18.82
C SER A 442 -28.34 -4.94 -19.57
N LEU A 443 -28.19 -6.25 -19.37
CA LEU A 443 -29.10 -7.27 -19.91
C LEU A 443 -30.52 -7.18 -19.32
N CYS A 444 -30.65 -6.95 -18.01
CA CYS A 444 -31.96 -6.70 -17.38
C CYS A 444 -32.63 -5.40 -17.88
N PHE A 445 -31.86 -4.35 -18.15
CA PHE A 445 -32.41 -3.11 -18.73
C PHE A 445 -32.93 -3.31 -20.16
N ILE A 446 -32.26 -4.13 -20.97
CA ILE A 446 -32.74 -4.50 -22.31
C ILE A 446 -34.03 -5.33 -22.22
N ALA A 447 -34.05 -6.34 -21.35
CA ALA A 447 -35.23 -7.21 -21.16
C ALA A 447 -36.48 -6.46 -20.67
N THR A 448 -36.30 -5.38 -19.89
CA THR A 448 -37.41 -4.56 -19.35
C THR A 448 -37.89 -3.46 -20.29
N HIS A 449 -37.15 -3.10 -21.34
CA HIS A 449 -37.54 -2.09 -22.32
C HIS A 449 -38.14 -2.66 -23.63
N SER A 450 -38.19 -3.99 -23.78
CA SER A 450 -39.03 -4.65 -24.79
C SER A 450 -40.52 -4.55 -24.43
N HIS A 451 -41.18 -3.47 -24.85
CA HIS A 451 -42.63 -3.29 -24.68
C HIS A 451 -43.44 -4.38 -25.42
N PRO A 452 -44.50 -4.94 -24.81
CA PRO A 452 -45.36 -5.92 -25.46
C PRO A 452 -46.45 -5.22 -26.29
N SER A 453 -46.52 -5.49 -27.60
CA SER A 453 -47.66 -5.08 -28.43
C SER A 453 -47.78 -5.88 -29.73
N PHE A 454 -48.98 -6.45 -29.92
CA PHE A 454 -49.51 -7.06 -31.14
C PHE A 454 -48.78 -8.26 -31.77
N PHE A 455 -49.25 -9.47 -31.42
CA PHE A 455 -49.82 -10.33 -32.46
C PHE A 455 -51.11 -11.00 -31.93
N THR A 456 -52.22 -10.76 -32.63
CA THR A 456 -53.56 -11.19 -32.24
C THR A 456 -53.77 -12.68 -32.53
N ILE A 457 -54.26 -13.44 -31.54
CA ILE A 457 -54.74 -14.80 -31.74
C ILE A 457 -56.16 -14.73 -32.32
N PHE A 458 -56.35 -15.23 -33.53
CA PHE A 458 -57.65 -15.66 -34.05
C PHE A 458 -57.69 -17.19 -34.11
N LEU A 459 -58.82 -17.78 -33.76
CA LEU A 459 -59.01 -19.22 -33.62
C LEU A 459 -60.24 -19.70 -34.42
N PHE A 460 -60.10 -20.88 -35.03
CA PHE A 460 -61.13 -21.74 -35.67
C PHE A 460 -61.72 -21.31 -37.04
N PRO A 461 -62.26 -22.26 -37.86
CA PRO A 461 -62.11 -23.73 -37.84
C PRO A 461 -61.86 -24.40 -39.24
N SER A 462 -61.53 -25.71 -39.20
CA SER A 462 -61.87 -26.82 -40.13
C SER A 462 -62.03 -26.62 -41.65
N GLY A 463 -61.37 -27.47 -42.47
CA GLY A 463 -61.88 -27.81 -43.80
C GLY A 463 -60.89 -28.29 -44.88
N GLU A 464 -60.69 -29.60 -44.97
CA GLU A 464 -60.64 -30.45 -46.19
C GLU A 464 -59.75 -30.17 -47.44
N PHE A 465 -59.08 -31.27 -47.83
CA PHE A 465 -58.93 -31.85 -49.20
C PHE A 465 -57.83 -31.45 -50.21
N GLN A 466 -57.06 -32.49 -50.55
CA GLN A 466 -56.52 -32.91 -51.88
C GLN A 466 -55.70 -31.97 -52.78
N GLY A 467 -54.62 -32.53 -53.35
CA GLY A 467 -54.01 -32.01 -54.59
C GLY A 467 -52.53 -32.39 -54.76
N SER A 468 -52.25 -33.55 -55.34
CA SER A 468 -50.90 -33.89 -55.81
C SER A 468 -50.59 -33.21 -57.15
N LEU A 469 -49.31 -32.90 -57.40
CA LEU A 469 -48.58 -33.24 -58.64
C LEU A 469 -47.10 -32.78 -58.55
N GLY A 470 -46.24 -33.46 -59.31
CA GLY A 470 -44.78 -33.34 -59.20
C GLY A 470 -44.11 -32.39 -60.22
N PRO A 471 -42.91 -32.73 -60.73
CA PRO A 471 -41.75 -31.86 -60.52
C PRO A 471 -41.10 -31.30 -61.79
N VAL A 472 -40.33 -30.21 -61.66
CA VAL A 472 -39.47 -29.66 -62.74
C VAL A 472 -38.08 -29.21 -62.23
N ARG A 473 -37.02 -29.77 -62.82
CA ARG A 473 -35.65 -29.24 -62.99
C ARG A 473 -35.44 -29.04 -64.53
N PRO A 474 -34.28 -28.64 -65.13
CA PRO A 474 -32.95 -28.29 -64.59
C PRO A 474 -32.24 -27.07 -65.27
N LYS A 475 -30.98 -26.79 -64.87
CA LYS A 475 -29.73 -26.53 -65.68
C LYS A 475 -28.71 -25.76 -64.80
N SER A 476 -27.49 -26.21 -64.45
CA SER A 476 -26.28 -26.66 -65.20
C SER A 476 -25.56 -25.53 -65.98
N ALA A 477 -24.24 -25.36 -66.02
CA ALA A 477 -23.06 -25.91 -65.29
C ALA A 477 -21.79 -25.18 -65.81
N HIS A 478 -20.62 -25.23 -65.12
CA HIS A 478 -19.31 -25.63 -65.69
C HIS A 478 -18.08 -25.37 -64.79
N LEU A 479 -17.07 -26.23 -64.97
CA LEU A 479 -15.70 -26.23 -64.42
C LEU A 479 -14.88 -27.22 -65.27
N PRO A 480 -13.58 -26.97 -65.59
CA PRO A 480 -12.64 -28.10 -65.57
C PRO A 480 -11.16 -27.78 -65.20
N ARG A 481 -10.56 -28.65 -64.34
CA ARG A 481 -9.29 -29.43 -64.48
C ARG A 481 -7.92 -28.69 -64.64
N GLN A 482 -6.72 -29.25 -64.35
CA GLN A 482 -6.29 -30.65 -64.07
C GLN A 482 -4.97 -30.77 -63.22
N LEU A 483 -4.65 -32.01 -62.81
CA LEU A 483 -3.47 -32.57 -62.06
C LEU A 483 -2.20 -32.76 -62.96
N PRO A 484 -0.94 -33.12 -62.50
CA PRO A 484 -0.57 -34.32 -61.69
C PRO A 484 0.72 -34.29 -60.78
N PRO A 485 1.13 -35.42 -60.12
CA PRO A 485 2.12 -35.45 -59.02
C PRO A 485 3.35 -36.40 -59.16
N SER A 486 4.25 -36.37 -58.16
CA SER A 486 5.17 -37.44 -57.68
C SER A 486 5.66 -37.08 -56.24
N GLN A 487 6.40 -37.85 -55.42
CA GLN A 487 7.03 -39.17 -55.52
C GLN A 487 7.05 -39.88 -54.11
N ALA A 488 8.05 -40.71 -53.76
CA ALA A 488 8.18 -41.47 -52.46
C ALA A 488 9.67 -41.86 -52.22
N PRO A 489 10.11 -42.89 -51.43
CA PRO A 489 9.62 -43.61 -50.21
C PRO A 489 10.77 -43.89 -49.16
N LEU A 490 10.60 -44.95 -48.30
CA LEU A 490 11.58 -45.76 -47.49
C LEU A 490 11.54 -45.53 -45.95
N LEU A 491 11.16 -46.50 -45.10
CA LEU A 491 11.85 -47.75 -44.62
C LEU A 491 13.08 -47.48 -43.72
N SER A 492 13.40 -48.22 -42.64
CA SER A 492 12.67 -49.21 -41.81
C SER A 492 13.49 -49.53 -40.53
N GLU A 493 12.87 -50.25 -39.59
CA GLU A 493 13.34 -50.83 -38.32
C GLU A 493 14.85 -51.19 -38.15
N GLU A 494 15.38 -50.92 -36.95
CA GLU A 494 16.11 -51.90 -36.11
C GLU A 494 15.73 -51.66 -34.62
N GLY A 495 15.93 -52.65 -33.74
CA GLY A 495 15.39 -52.64 -32.37
C GLY A 495 16.35 -53.11 -31.27
N CYS A 496 15.78 -53.61 -30.16
CA CYS A 496 16.44 -54.00 -28.89
C CYS A 496 16.81 -52.81 -27.97
N GLY A 497 16.45 -52.76 -26.68
CA GLY A 497 15.55 -53.61 -25.89
C GLY A 497 15.87 -53.56 -24.39
N LEU A 498 14.88 -53.38 -23.51
CA LEU A 498 14.93 -53.78 -22.10
C LEU A 498 13.55 -53.78 -21.43
N GLN A 499 13.43 -54.56 -20.35
CA GLN A 499 12.19 -54.89 -19.63
C GLN A 499 11.78 -53.73 -18.67
N SER A 500 10.61 -53.64 -18.01
CA SER A 500 9.77 -54.72 -17.44
C SER A 500 8.38 -54.22 -16.90
N VAL A 501 7.51 -55.18 -16.54
CA VAL A 501 6.34 -55.10 -15.61
C VAL A 501 5.06 -54.30 -15.98
N VAL A 502 4.13 -55.01 -16.63
CA VAL A 502 2.72 -55.29 -16.18
C VAL A 502 1.92 -54.22 -15.40
N ALA A 503 0.82 -53.72 -16.01
CA ALA A 503 -0.57 -54.00 -15.54
C ALA A 503 -1.67 -53.47 -16.49
N ARG A 504 -2.74 -54.26 -16.66
CA ARG A 504 -4.00 -53.96 -17.38
C ARG A 504 -4.82 -52.92 -16.57
N GLY A 505 -5.68 -52.04 -17.08
CA GLY A 505 -6.34 -51.94 -18.38
C GLY A 505 -7.78 -52.49 -18.36
N PHE A 506 -8.81 -51.64 -18.51
CA PHE A 506 -10.11 -51.95 -19.16
C PHE A 506 -11.01 -50.70 -19.29
N ALA A 507 -11.94 -50.68 -20.25
CA ALA A 507 -12.78 -49.50 -20.55
C ALA A 507 -14.18 -49.83 -21.11
N ARG A 508 -15.08 -48.82 -21.02
CA ARG A 508 -16.31 -48.55 -21.82
C ARG A 508 -17.66 -49.28 -21.55
N ARG A 509 -18.58 -48.48 -20.97
CA ARG A 509 -20.02 -48.22 -21.30
C ARG A 509 -20.78 -49.09 -22.34
N LYS A 510 -22.01 -49.50 -21.97
CA LYS A 510 -23.38 -49.18 -22.50
C LYS A 510 -24.41 -50.01 -21.68
N VAL A 511 -25.71 -49.72 -21.50
CA VAL A 511 -26.85 -49.54 -22.43
C VAL A 511 -28.02 -48.83 -21.67
N LEU A 512 -29.03 -48.33 -22.39
CA LEU A 512 -30.24 -47.62 -21.92
C LEU A 512 -31.50 -48.36 -22.41
N ALA A 513 -32.54 -48.59 -21.57
CA ALA A 513 -33.95 -48.81 -21.98
C ALA A 513 -34.93 -49.02 -20.79
N SER A 514 -35.92 -48.12 -20.68
CA SER A 514 -37.39 -48.31 -20.46
C SER A 514 -37.97 -49.36 -19.48
N SER A 515 -39.15 -49.23 -18.87
CA SER A 515 -40.17 -48.17 -18.64
C SER A 515 -41.44 -48.91 -18.14
N SER A 516 -42.04 -48.54 -17.00
CA SER A 516 -43.44 -48.88 -16.69
C SER A 516 -44.03 -47.93 -15.64
N ALA A 517 -45.23 -47.43 -15.92
CA ALA A 517 -45.98 -46.49 -15.08
C ALA A 517 -46.90 -47.21 -14.08
N LEU A 518 -47.64 -46.45 -13.24
CA LEU A 518 -49.08 -46.64 -12.94
C LEU A 518 -49.59 -45.55 -11.95
N ILE A 519 -50.68 -44.85 -12.34
CA ILE A 519 -51.84 -44.36 -11.51
C ILE A 519 -51.52 -43.38 -10.33
N SER A 520 -51.89 -42.08 -10.36
CA SER A 520 -53.23 -41.44 -10.09
C SER A 520 -53.76 -41.69 -8.65
N LEU A 521 -54.51 -40.83 -7.92
CA LEU A 521 -55.22 -39.57 -8.16
C LEU A 521 -55.58 -38.94 -6.77
N ALA A 522 -55.55 -37.62 -6.57
CA ALA A 522 -56.50 -36.88 -5.69
C ALA A 522 -56.32 -35.35 -5.82
N PHE A 523 -57.43 -34.61 -5.93
CA PHE A 523 -57.49 -33.14 -5.94
C PHE A 523 -57.87 -32.59 -4.54
N LEU A 524 -57.45 -31.36 -4.20
CA LEU A 524 -58.33 -30.17 -4.02
C LEU A 524 -57.71 -29.07 -3.10
N ILE A 525 -57.56 -27.87 -3.69
CA ILE A 525 -58.00 -26.54 -3.18
C ILE A 525 -57.52 -26.02 -1.80
N ASP A 526 -56.57 -25.07 -1.91
CA ASP A 526 -56.55 -23.70 -1.33
C ASP A 526 -56.24 -23.42 0.16
N SER A 527 -55.81 -22.17 0.38
CA SER A 527 -55.67 -21.39 1.62
C SER A 527 -54.40 -21.51 2.47
N ARG A 528 -53.45 -20.62 2.11
CA ARG A 528 -52.69 -19.70 2.99
C ARG A 528 -51.38 -20.13 3.68
N ASN A 529 -50.38 -19.33 3.33
CA ASN A 529 -49.32 -18.75 4.17
C ASN A 529 -48.04 -19.53 4.51
N LYS A 530 -46.93 -18.86 4.16
CA LYS A 530 -45.61 -18.86 4.84
C LYS A 530 -44.86 -20.19 4.93
N GLU A 531 -43.90 -20.39 4.03
CA GLU A 531 -42.46 -20.22 4.31
C GLU A 531 -41.63 -20.66 3.09
N GLY A 532 -40.71 -19.81 2.64
CA GLY A 532 -39.74 -20.16 1.60
C GLY A 532 -38.59 -20.93 2.22
N PHE A 533 -38.48 -22.23 1.92
CA PHE A 533 -37.38 -23.06 2.40
C PHE A 533 -36.03 -22.60 1.82
N ALA A 534 -34.97 -22.77 2.62
CA ALA A 534 -33.60 -22.56 2.19
C ALA A 534 -33.17 -23.61 1.16
N GLU A 535 -32.45 -23.21 0.11
CA GLU A 535 -31.68 -24.15 -0.70
C GLU A 535 -30.34 -24.47 -0.04
N GLU A 536 -29.95 -25.73 -0.19
CA GLU A 536 -28.93 -26.42 0.60
C GLU A 536 -27.53 -26.21 0.01
N PHE A 537 -26.66 -25.48 0.70
CA PHE A 537 -25.27 -25.31 0.29
C PHE A 537 -24.49 -26.63 0.42
N ALA A 538 -23.85 -27.07 -0.65
CA ALA A 538 -23.08 -28.30 -0.69
C ALA A 538 -21.88 -28.28 0.29
N ASP A 539 -21.70 -29.35 1.05
CA ASP A 539 -20.59 -29.51 2.01
C ASP A 539 -19.23 -29.50 1.28
N MET A 540 -18.42 -28.48 1.55
CA MET A 540 -17.07 -28.33 1.00
C MET A 540 -16.02 -28.70 2.08
N PRO A 541 -15.34 -29.85 1.98
CA PRO A 541 -14.41 -30.32 3.02
C PRO A 541 -13.26 -29.36 3.33
N ALA A 542 -12.87 -28.50 2.38
CA ALA A 542 -11.82 -27.48 2.54
C ALA A 542 -12.18 -26.35 3.54
N LEU A 543 -13.45 -26.24 3.94
CA LEU A 543 -13.95 -25.20 4.85
C LEU A 543 -14.21 -25.70 6.29
N ARG A 544 -14.08 -27.01 6.56
CA ARG A 544 -14.30 -27.55 7.91
C ARG A 544 -13.27 -26.97 8.90
N GLY A 545 -13.77 -26.26 9.91
CA GLY A 545 -12.96 -25.63 10.96
C GLY A 545 -12.47 -24.21 10.65
N LYS A 546 -12.94 -23.58 9.56
CA LYS A 546 -12.66 -22.16 9.28
C LYS A 546 -13.98 -21.37 9.25
N ASP A 547 -14.23 -20.61 10.32
CA ASP A 547 -15.54 -20.02 10.65
C ASP A 547 -15.86 -18.73 9.85
N TYR A 548 -15.59 -18.74 8.53
CA TYR A 548 -15.88 -17.63 7.64
C TYR A 548 -17.32 -17.72 7.12
N GLY A 549 -18.11 -16.66 7.30
CA GLY A 549 -19.43 -16.51 6.67
C GLY A 549 -20.65 -16.76 7.57
N LYS A 550 -20.49 -16.84 8.91
CA LYS A 550 -21.63 -16.75 9.85
C LYS A 550 -21.69 -15.40 10.53
N THR A 551 -22.92 -14.94 10.80
CA THR A 551 -23.25 -13.56 11.18
C THR A 551 -22.84 -13.14 12.60
N LYS A 552 -22.27 -14.05 13.41
CA LYS A 552 -21.78 -13.79 14.78
C LYS A 552 -20.58 -14.68 15.09
N MET A 553 -19.38 -14.10 15.18
CA MET A 553 -18.20 -14.80 15.70
C MET A 553 -18.36 -15.03 17.20
N ARG A 554 -18.10 -16.25 17.67
CA ARG A 554 -18.06 -16.61 19.09
C ARG A 554 -16.64 -16.89 19.55
N PHE A 555 -16.25 -16.31 20.67
CA PHE A 555 -14.93 -16.47 21.27
C PHE A 555 -15.05 -17.31 22.56
N PRO A 556 -14.46 -18.52 22.62
CA PRO A 556 -14.71 -19.47 23.71
C PRO A 556 -14.14 -19.03 25.07
N ASP A 557 -13.30 -18.00 25.09
CA ASP A 557 -12.71 -17.37 26.28
C ASP A 557 -13.46 -16.09 26.73
N TYR A 558 -14.64 -15.82 26.17
CA TYR A 558 -15.50 -14.67 26.49
C TYR A 558 -16.80 -15.15 27.13
N THR A 559 -17.38 -14.29 27.99
CA THR A 559 -18.72 -14.48 28.54
C THR A 559 -19.74 -13.84 27.61
N GLU A 560 -20.72 -14.61 27.13
CA GLU A 560 -21.85 -14.12 26.33
C GLU A 560 -23.03 -13.75 27.24
N THR A 561 -23.63 -12.58 27.06
CA THR A 561 -24.81 -12.12 27.79
C THR A 561 -26.10 -12.53 27.08
N GLU A 562 -27.26 -12.33 27.72
CA GLU A 562 -28.57 -12.61 27.12
C GLU A 562 -28.86 -11.78 25.85
N SER A 563 -28.20 -10.62 25.67
CA SER A 563 -28.31 -9.81 24.46
C SER A 563 -27.46 -10.32 23.29
N GLY A 564 -26.52 -11.25 23.56
CA GLY A 564 -25.52 -11.73 22.61
C GLY A 564 -24.25 -10.85 22.56
N LEU A 565 -24.10 -9.87 23.46
CA LEU A 565 -22.83 -9.21 23.71
C LEU A 565 -21.85 -10.22 24.30
N GLN A 566 -20.63 -10.29 23.77
CA GLN A 566 -19.55 -11.07 24.37
C GLN A 566 -18.52 -10.15 25.01
N TYR A 567 -18.07 -10.47 26.22
CA TYR A 567 -17.06 -9.68 26.93
C TYR A 567 -16.01 -10.53 27.64
N LYS A 568 -14.86 -9.92 27.89
CA LYS A 568 -13.75 -10.47 28.68
C LYS A 568 -13.12 -9.37 29.51
N ASP A 569 -13.07 -9.57 30.83
CA ASP A 569 -12.34 -8.67 31.72
C ASP A 569 -10.84 -8.92 31.60
N LEU A 570 -10.12 -7.96 31.02
CA LEU A 570 -8.66 -7.95 30.94
C LEU A 570 -8.06 -7.53 32.30
N ARG A 571 -8.78 -6.67 33.03
CA ARG A 571 -8.49 -6.32 34.43
C ARG A 571 -9.80 -6.07 35.16
N VAL A 572 -10.06 -6.78 36.25
CA VAL A 572 -11.24 -6.53 37.09
C VAL A 572 -10.99 -5.26 37.92
N GLY A 573 -11.96 -4.34 37.93
CA GLY A 573 -11.89 -3.11 38.71
C GLY A 573 -12.23 -3.31 40.19
N SER A 574 -12.24 -2.21 40.95
CA SER A 574 -12.60 -2.22 42.37
C SER A 574 -13.56 -1.06 42.72
N GLY A 575 -14.50 -1.33 43.61
CA GLY A 575 -15.56 -0.37 44.00
C GLY A 575 -16.95 -0.73 43.45
N PRO A 576 -17.94 0.16 43.64
CA PRO A 576 -19.30 -0.07 43.16
C PRO A 576 -19.39 -0.01 41.63
N THR A 577 -20.35 -0.74 41.06
CA THR A 577 -20.72 -0.60 39.65
C THR A 577 -21.53 0.68 39.41
N PRO A 578 -21.52 1.25 38.19
CA PRO A 578 -22.36 2.38 37.83
C PRO A 578 -23.86 2.08 38.01
N LYS A 579 -24.61 3.07 38.50
CA LYS A 579 -26.07 3.05 38.58
C LYS A 579 -26.68 3.98 37.52
N VAL A 580 -27.88 3.63 37.06
CA VAL A 580 -28.69 4.47 36.17
C VAL A 580 -28.78 5.90 36.73
N GLY A 581 -28.52 6.87 35.86
CA GLY A 581 -28.49 8.29 36.16
C GLY A 581 -27.11 8.84 36.56
N GLN A 582 -26.12 8.02 36.90
CA GLN A 582 -24.74 8.47 37.20
C GLN A 582 -23.96 8.77 35.92
N THR A 583 -22.98 9.67 36.01
CA THR A 583 -22.06 9.96 34.89
C THR A 583 -20.79 9.12 35.04
N VAL A 584 -20.40 8.41 33.99
CA VAL A 584 -19.16 7.63 33.95
C VAL A 584 -18.11 8.36 33.12
N VAL A 585 -16.84 8.14 33.47
CA VAL A 585 -15.68 8.61 32.69
C VAL A 585 -14.91 7.38 32.24
N VAL A 586 -14.75 7.22 30.94
CA VAL A 586 -14.10 6.06 30.32
C VAL A 586 -13.03 6.48 29.32
N ASP A 587 -12.00 5.65 29.21
CA ASP A 587 -11.09 5.65 28.06
C ASP A 587 -11.39 4.42 27.21
N TRP A 588 -11.39 4.55 25.88
CA TRP A 588 -11.87 3.51 25.00
C TRP A 588 -11.11 3.47 23.67
N ASP A 589 -10.85 2.26 23.19
CA ASP A 589 -10.37 2.00 21.83
C ASP A 589 -11.45 1.20 21.08
N GLY A 590 -11.49 1.33 19.76
CA GLY A 590 -12.45 0.70 18.88
C GLY A 590 -11.81 0.15 17.61
N TYR A 591 -12.15 -1.09 17.26
CA TYR A 591 -11.60 -1.84 16.14
C TYR A 591 -12.72 -2.49 15.32
N THR A 592 -12.58 -2.55 14.00
CA THR A 592 -13.50 -3.24 13.11
C THR A 592 -13.03 -4.68 12.87
N ILE A 593 -13.69 -5.71 13.44
CA ILE A 593 -13.17 -7.08 13.36
C ILE A 593 -13.24 -7.62 11.93
N GLY A 594 -14.42 -7.54 11.29
CA GLY A 594 -14.62 -7.98 9.91
C GLY A 594 -13.79 -7.25 8.86
N TYR A 595 -13.17 -6.12 9.23
CA TYR A 595 -12.21 -5.40 8.40
C TYR A 595 -10.79 -5.49 9.01
N TYR A 596 -10.33 -6.73 9.18
CA TYR A 596 -8.99 -7.13 9.61
C TYR A 596 -8.53 -6.53 10.94
N GLY A 597 -9.45 -6.29 11.87
CA GLY A 597 -9.13 -5.67 13.17
C GLY A 597 -8.65 -4.22 13.06
N ARG A 598 -8.95 -3.51 11.97
CA ARG A 598 -8.50 -2.13 11.77
C ARG A 598 -9.00 -1.21 12.89
N ILE A 599 -8.08 -0.44 13.47
CA ILE A 599 -8.37 0.59 14.45
C ILE A 599 -9.24 1.68 13.80
N PHE A 600 -10.33 2.05 14.48
CA PHE A 600 -11.09 3.27 14.18
C PHE A 600 -10.98 4.30 15.30
N GLU A 601 -10.73 3.91 16.54
CA GLU A 601 -10.25 4.80 17.61
C GLU A 601 -9.19 4.04 18.41
N ALA A 602 -8.05 4.65 18.66
CA ALA A 602 -7.14 4.21 19.71
C ALA A 602 -6.33 5.41 20.17
N ARG A 603 -5.93 5.40 21.44
CA ARG A 603 -5.01 6.39 21.98
C ARG A 603 -3.64 5.73 22.12
N ASN A 604 -2.58 6.43 21.75
CA ASN A 604 -1.19 5.97 21.86
C ASN A 604 -0.69 5.96 23.32
N LYS A 605 -1.47 5.36 24.23
CA LYS A 605 -1.15 5.13 25.64
C LYS A 605 -1.52 3.71 26.01
N THR A 606 -0.63 3.01 26.69
CA THR A 606 -0.92 1.70 27.28
C THR A 606 -2.00 1.86 28.36
N LYS A 607 -3.17 1.20 28.18
CA LYS A 607 -4.26 1.23 29.18
C LYS A 607 -3.75 0.74 30.53
N GLY A 608 -4.09 1.46 31.59
CA GLY A 608 -3.52 1.25 32.93
C GLY A 608 -2.17 1.91 33.26
N GLY A 609 -1.68 2.85 32.43
CA GLY A 609 -0.55 3.73 32.79
C GLY A 609 -0.90 4.77 33.88
N SER A 610 0.11 5.51 34.36
CA SER A 610 -0.08 6.58 35.37
C SER A 610 -1.00 7.71 34.86
N PHE A 611 -1.86 8.21 35.76
CA PHE A 611 -2.92 9.19 35.47
C PHE A 611 -2.39 10.59 35.09
N GLU A 612 -1.87 10.73 33.87
CA GLU A 612 -1.53 12.03 33.27
C GLU A 612 -2.42 12.31 32.05
N GLY A 613 -3.55 12.95 32.30
CA GLY A 613 -4.52 13.43 31.31
C GLY A 613 -5.53 14.33 32.01
N ASN A 614 -5.98 15.41 31.35
CA ASN A 614 -6.99 16.28 31.95
C ASN A 614 -8.35 15.60 31.93
N ASP A 615 -9.19 15.91 32.90
CA ASP A 615 -10.54 15.38 33.02
C ASP A 615 -11.45 15.72 31.82
N LYS A 616 -10.99 16.60 30.90
CA LYS A 616 -11.67 16.98 29.65
C LYS A 616 -11.34 16.06 28.47
N ASP A 617 -10.33 15.21 28.60
CA ASP A 617 -9.78 14.43 27.48
C ASP A 617 -10.48 13.05 27.34
N PHE A 618 -11.23 12.60 28.36
CA PHE A 618 -11.87 11.29 28.40
C PHE A 618 -13.34 11.32 27.98
N PHE A 619 -13.82 10.21 27.41
CA PHE A 619 -15.22 10.10 26.99
C PHE A 619 -16.13 9.99 28.21
N LYS A 620 -17.25 10.72 28.19
CA LYS A 620 -18.21 10.78 29.28
C LYS A 620 -19.61 10.61 28.72
N PHE A 621 -20.41 9.82 29.41
CA PHE A 621 -21.84 9.67 29.15
C PHE A 621 -22.56 9.38 30.47
N ARG A 622 -23.88 9.58 30.47
CA ARG A 622 -24.74 9.28 31.62
C ARG A 622 -25.38 7.91 31.45
N VAL A 623 -25.25 7.01 32.42
CA VAL A 623 -25.80 5.65 32.32
C VAL A 623 -27.34 5.72 32.29
N GLY A 624 -27.97 5.10 31.29
CA GLY A 624 -29.41 5.12 31.06
C GLY A 624 -29.91 6.41 30.39
N SER A 625 -29.02 7.17 29.74
CA SER A 625 -29.39 8.37 28.96
C SER A 625 -29.60 8.12 27.47
N ASP A 626 -29.31 6.90 27.00
CA ASP A 626 -29.40 6.53 25.58
C ASP A 626 -28.42 7.34 24.68
N GLU A 627 -27.29 7.80 25.25
CA GLU A 627 -26.22 8.54 24.55
C GLU A 627 -25.29 7.63 23.72
N VAL A 628 -25.13 6.36 24.09
CA VAL A 628 -24.19 5.39 23.50
C VAL A 628 -24.89 4.17 22.89
N ILE A 629 -24.17 3.38 22.09
CA ILE A 629 -24.67 2.09 21.59
C ILE A 629 -24.98 1.12 22.74
N GLN A 630 -25.99 0.27 22.56
CA GLN A 630 -26.51 -0.62 23.60
C GLN A 630 -25.43 -1.49 24.23
N ALA A 631 -24.57 -2.10 23.41
CA ALA A 631 -23.46 -2.92 23.89
C ALA A 631 -22.49 -2.17 24.83
N PHE A 632 -22.27 -0.88 24.59
CA PHE A 632 -21.30 -0.09 25.35
C PHE A 632 -21.86 0.32 26.71
N GLU A 633 -23.16 0.66 26.79
CA GLU A 633 -23.83 0.90 28.08
C GLU A 633 -23.99 -0.38 28.91
N GLU A 634 -24.37 -1.49 28.27
CA GLU A 634 -24.46 -2.81 28.91
C GLU A 634 -23.11 -3.23 29.51
N ALA A 635 -22.03 -3.11 28.72
CA ALA A 635 -20.68 -3.44 29.15
C ALA A 635 -20.23 -2.65 30.39
N VAL A 636 -20.39 -1.31 30.36
CA VAL A 636 -19.92 -0.41 31.41
C VAL A 636 -20.77 -0.52 32.68
N SER A 637 -22.07 -0.80 32.56
CA SER A 637 -22.95 -1.01 33.73
C SER A 637 -22.52 -2.21 34.58
N GLY A 638 -21.85 -3.20 33.99
CA GLY A 638 -21.27 -4.36 34.68
C GLY A 638 -19.79 -4.21 35.06
N MET A 639 -19.19 -3.02 34.97
CA MET A 639 -17.77 -2.77 35.31
C MET A 639 -17.63 -2.04 36.66
N ALA A 640 -16.44 -2.09 37.25
CA ALA A 640 -16.05 -1.28 38.40
C ALA A 640 -14.85 -0.36 38.06
N PRO A 641 -14.64 0.77 38.76
CA PRO A 641 -13.51 1.67 38.51
C PRO A 641 -12.15 0.98 38.52
N GLY A 642 -11.27 1.39 37.59
CA GLY A 642 -10.00 0.73 37.28
C GLY A 642 -10.14 -0.55 36.45
N GLY A 643 -11.35 -1.01 36.13
CA GLY A 643 -11.57 -2.20 35.30
C GLY A 643 -11.28 -1.93 33.82
N ILE A 644 -10.68 -2.90 33.14
CA ILE A 644 -10.49 -2.93 31.69
C ILE A 644 -11.25 -4.13 31.13
N ARG A 645 -12.23 -3.87 30.25
CA ARG A 645 -13.09 -4.88 29.63
C ARG A 645 -13.00 -4.78 28.12
N ARG A 646 -12.72 -5.91 27.48
CA ARG A 646 -12.84 -6.09 26.02
C ARG A 646 -14.25 -6.59 25.70
N ILE A 647 -14.89 -5.99 24.70
CA ILE A 647 -16.20 -6.43 24.21
C ILE A 647 -16.20 -6.69 22.71
N ILE A 648 -16.99 -7.67 22.29
CA ILE A 648 -17.28 -8.02 20.91
C ILE A 648 -18.76 -7.68 20.66
N VAL A 649 -18.98 -6.66 19.84
CA VAL A 649 -20.29 -6.04 19.63
C VAL A 649 -20.90 -6.60 18.34
N PRO A 650 -21.94 -7.44 18.42
CA PRO A 650 -22.66 -7.88 17.23
C PRO A 650 -23.45 -6.71 16.61
N PRO A 651 -23.81 -6.78 15.32
CA PRO A 651 -24.39 -5.64 14.60
C PRO A 651 -25.68 -5.11 15.22
N GLU A 652 -26.49 -5.97 15.85
CA GLU A 652 -27.77 -5.59 16.46
C GLU A 652 -27.62 -4.74 17.73
N LEU A 653 -26.46 -4.80 18.40
CA LEU A 653 -26.14 -4.01 19.61
C LEU A 653 -25.20 -2.83 19.32
N GLY A 654 -24.85 -2.65 18.05
CA GLY A 654 -23.96 -1.61 17.54
C GLY A 654 -24.68 -0.29 17.23
N TYR A 655 -24.28 0.36 16.13
CA TYR A 655 -24.82 1.65 15.74
C TYR A 655 -26.16 1.50 15.00
N PRO A 656 -27.24 2.16 15.45
CA PRO A 656 -28.55 2.08 14.81
C PRO A 656 -28.49 2.66 13.39
N GLU A 657 -29.28 2.08 12.49
CA GLU A 657 -29.29 2.38 11.04
C GLU A 657 -27.93 2.20 10.33
N ASN A 658 -26.91 1.66 11.02
CA ASN A 658 -25.51 1.70 10.61
C ASN A 658 -24.94 3.13 10.49
N ASP A 659 -25.38 4.07 11.33
CA ASP A 659 -24.86 5.45 11.35
C ASP A 659 -24.28 5.82 12.72
N PHE A 660 -22.96 6.01 12.77
CA PHE A 660 -22.27 6.43 13.99
C PHE A 660 -22.60 7.86 14.43
N ASN A 661 -23.31 8.66 13.62
CA ASN A 661 -23.80 9.98 14.01
C ASN A 661 -25.07 9.93 14.88
N ARG A 662 -25.66 8.74 15.09
CA ARG A 662 -26.83 8.53 15.95
C ARG A 662 -26.48 8.32 17.43
N LYS A 663 -25.35 7.69 17.73
CA LYS A 663 -24.93 7.27 19.10
C LYS A 663 -23.43 7.49 19.32
N GLY A 664 -22.98 7.44 20.57
CA GLY A 664 -21.56 7.31 20.93
C GLY A 664 -21.13 5.84 21.12
N PRO A 665 -19.83 5.58 21.31
CA PRO A 665 -18.73 6.56 21.35
C PRO A 665 -18.12 6.80 19.95
N ARG A 666 -18.00 8.07 19.53
CA ARG A 666 -17.63 8.38 18.13
C ARG A 666 -16.12 8.53 17.93
N PRO A 667 -15.56 8.11 16.79
CA PRO A 667 -14.15 8.30 16.50
C PRO A 667 -13.80 9.80 16.44
N THR A 668 -12.71 10.18 17.08
CA THR A 668 -12.22 11.56 17.15
C THR A 668 -11.50 11.98 15.87
N THR A 669 -10.92 11.02 15.15
CA THR A 669 -10.16 11.24 13.92
C THR A 669 -10.99 11.03 12.65
N PHE A 670 -10.70 11.79 11.59
CA PHE A 670 -11.35 11.62 10.28
C PHE A 670 -11.06 10.24 9.65
N SER A 671 -9.84 9.72 9.84
CA SER A 671 -9.45 8.37 9.43
C SER A 671 -10.25 7.30 10.18
N GLY A 672 -10.48 7.50 11.47
CA GLY A 672 -11.34 6.67 12.31
C GLY A 672 -12.79 6.67 11.88
N GLN A 673 -13.36 7.86 11.63
CA GLN A 673 -14.71 8.02 11.10
C GLN A 673 -14.88 7.28 9.77
N ARG A 674 -13.94 7.43 8.83
CA ARG A 674 -13.96 6.68 7.55
C ARG A 674 -13.83 5.16 7.74
N ALA A 675 -13.02 4.69 8.69
CA ALA A 675 -12.85 3.26 8.95
C ALA A 675 -14.12 2.62 9.52
N LEU A 676 -14.79 3.30 10.47
CA LEU A 676 -16.05 2.86 11.05
C LEU A 676 -17.20 2.93 10.03
N ASP A 677 -17.33 4.05 9.30
CA ASP A 677 -18.36 4.25 8.27
C ASP A 677 -18.31 3.20 7.15
N PHE A 678 -17.09 2.83 6.72
CA PHE A 678 -16.86 1.80 5.69
C PHE A 678 -17.45 0.44 6.07
N VAL A 679 -17.34 0.04 7.34
CA VAL A 679 -17.87 -1.24 7.83
C VAL A 679 -19.36 -1.15 8.08
N LEU A 680 -19.82 -0.07 8.72
CA LEU A 680 -21.23 0.14 8.99
C LEU A 680 -22.06 0.23 7.70
N ARG A 681 -21.66 1.02 6.71
CA ARG A 681 -22.43 1.19 5.46
C ARG A 681 -22.28 0.05 4.46
N ASN A 682 -21.47 -0.97 4.74
CA ASN A 682 -21.28 -2.09 3.83
C ASN A 682 -22.58 -2.89 3.60
N GLN A 683 -22.84 -3.26 2.34
CA GLN A 683 -24.04 -4.01 1.93
C GLN A 683 -23.89 -5.54 2.10
N GLY A 684 -23.31 -5.98 3.22
CA GLY A 684 -23.27 -7.39 3.62
C GLY A 684 -22.06 -8.20 3.12
N LEU A 685 -21.07 -7.58 2.49
CA LEU A 685 -19.81 -8.23 2.08
C LEU A 685 -18.75 -8.29 3.21
N ILE A 686 -18.95 -7.50 4.27
CA ILE A 686 -18.03 -7.38 5.40
C ILE A 686 -18.80 -7.56 6.70
N ASP A 687 -18.24 -8.37 7.61
CA ASP A 687 -18.78 -8.53 8.96
C ASP A 687 -18.73 -7.22 9.73
N LYS A 688 -19.88 -6.82 10.29
CA LYS A 688 -20.06 -5.56 11.01
C LYS A 688 -19.78 -5.67 12.51
N THR A 689 -19.30 -6.83 12.97
CA THR A 689 -18.88 -7.02 14.36
C THR A 689 -17.72 -6.06 14.70
N LEU A 690 -17.93 -5.28 15.76
CA LEU A 690 -16.93 -4.34 16.30
C LEU A 690 -16.29 -4.92 17.55
N LEU A 691 -15.09 -4.47 17.88
CA LEU A 691 -14.42 -4.73 19.15
C LEU A 691 -14.15 -3.40 19.84
N PHE A 692 -14.41 -3.33 21.15
CA PHE A 692 -13.99 -2.19 21.96
C PHE A 692 -13.18 -2.66 23.17
N ASP A 693 -12.13 -1.91 23.52
CA ASP A 693 -11.43 -2.03 24.80
C ASP A 693 -11.76 -0.82 25.66
N ILE A 694 -12.48 -1.04 26.76
CA ILE A 694 -13.01 0.00 27.63
C ILE A 694 -12.29 -0.04 28.98
N GLU A 695 -11.73 1.09 29.41
CA GLU A 695 -11.22 1.30 30.77
C GLU A 695 -12.18 2.24 31.52
N LEU A 696 -12.84 1.74 32.58
CA LEU A 696 -13.71 2.56 33.43
C LEU A 696 -12.85 3.31 34.45
N LEU A 697 -12.61 4.60 34.21
CA LEU A 697 -11.70 5.39 35.04
C LEU A 697 -12.33 5.79 36.38
N LYS A 698 -13.56 6.33 36.34
CA LYS A 698 -14.31 6.72 37.54
C LYS A 698 -15.80 6.87 37.29
N ILE A 699 -16.55 6.80 38.39
CA ILE A 699 -17.98 7.12 38.45
C ILE A 699 -18.11 8.47 39.16
N ILE A 700 -18.80 9.42 38.54
CA ILE A 700 -19.15 10.70 39.15
C ILE A 700 -20.51 10.53 39.83
N LEU A 701 -20.53 10.75 41.14
CA LEU A 701 -21.76 10.91 41.91
C LEU A 701 -22.35 12.29 41.57
N ASN A 702 -23.62 12.31 41.16
CA ASN A 702 -24.37 13.55 40.96
C ASN A 702 -24.79 14.18 42.30
#